data_AF-A0A1I2BHN9-F1
#
_entry.id   AF-A0A1I2BHN9-F1
#
_cell.length_a   1.000
_cell.length_b   1.000
_cell.length_c   1.000
_cell.angle_alpha   90.00
_cell.angle_beta   90.00
_cell.angle_gamma   90.00
#
_symmetry.space_group_name_H-M   'P 1'
#
loop_
_entity.id
_entity.type
_entity.pdbx_description
1 polymer ?
#
loop_
_entity_poly.entity_id
_entity_poly.type
_entity_poly.pdbx_seq_one_letter_code
_entity_poly.pdbx_strand_id
1 'polypeptide(L)'
;MQNVRTKLILILLLTMLINVFSVYRIDSSSNALYNNQEYSSNNQAISKSISQEFTGELKNQILKSMLNTQNLNLPDFQAEASDELAKKGNGTIDALKEQPEVDSKGDTASKKESKTNDMSDEKRVSDMDITKAKDNSQPVFLSVTKIWKDDDDILSNEDTRYFSDLEIILHRKVNGEDDVEFNSKSKPVIIKYSEDEAKSWNYIFGGMDEFDAAGNMYEYYIQGDENFKLERKYSELELNPLDEYTLRGFTPRAARGNLSKLKYVTPDTVYEKTHYYTQNPLGIIGGFHLVGFNSVETKAHTNGNILTDTLKYISNFGTSNLPEVSYFRHLNINSDGFKSTSVPHGSRLVVGDGVNVGVKTNPNNPSVIEAWTFENKNVDSPGYYSGNELWKDSNTKFIDLLKVKSDSENINRQLSGYKDIYSVPDYHDWNQQKITIQNPDDVSVYNWKHGEFKTDGYNVNIHGFERGKNGSLIINVDMKGLQSFVMPGSTYYYSDGSQANIAEVTEWEDGNTIWNFYDSSKPDRIFRGKINNSRAAIGIIMAPGATVDLTANFNGTVVANDIIVTAESHRTDFTGKSIDYPADFHFTKADEKKHGLPNAVFELRDEYDRVINLKDSDGNIIGNEVRSDSMGKLSFYKLTTGVYYLYEKRAPDGYQRIDGRIIKLRVDTNRKIKEITVLNNLFNKNDNTITNIEIPVIPKTKVEIHKRWVDSDGNPIDKEKLKNLSIKVRLKRKIGNIVDYGFNKYESIHLKYDNNWKIEISELEIYNESGSAYTYYIEEYDIPLGFTEDSSNSNKEWVANEYEDAFAFTLVNKARKPVYPNTGGIGAMSVIAIGMLIALMGMYIKLRTYY
;
A
#
# COMPACT_ATOMS: atom_id res chain seq x y z
N MET A 1 -37.47 14.60 38.25
CA MET A 1 -37.39 14.27 36.80
C MET A 1 -38.67 13.65 36.22
N GLN A 2 -39.31 12.63 36.81
CA GLN A 2 -40.51 11.98 36.21
C GLN A 2 -41.60 12.97 35.72
N ASN A 3 -41.94 13.99 36.53
CA ASN A 3 -42.97 14.99 36.21
C ASN A 3 -42.66 15.89 34.99
N VAL A 4 -41.43 15.83 34.43
CA VAL A 4 -41.03 16.50 33.19
C VAL A 4 -41.25 15.59 31.98
N ARG A 5 -40.89 14.29 32.07
CA ARG A 5 -41.16 13.29 31.02
C ARG A 5 -42.67 13.19 30.72
N THR A 6 -43.51 13.18 31.76
CA THR A 6 -44.98 13.13 31.59
C THR A 6 -45.52 14.35 30.84
N LYS A 7 -44.96 15.55 31.08
CA LYS A 7 -45.35 16.77 30.34
C LYS A 7 -44.87 16.78 28.89
N LEU A 8 -43.65 16.31 28.61
CA LEU A 8 -43.15 16.19 27.23
C LEU A 8 -44.04 15.27 26.38
N ILE A 9 -44.42 14.10 26.92
CA ILE A 9 -45.29 13.14 26.24
C ILE A 9 -46.68 13.74 25.98
N LEU A 10 -47.23 14.50 26.93
CA LEU A 10 -48.53 15.15 26.76
C LEU A 10 -48.51 16.24 25.67
N ILE A 11 -47.42 16.99 25.56
CA ILE A 11 -47.22 18.04 24.53
C ILE A 11 -47.06 17.41 23.14
N LEU A 12 -46.28 16.34 23.01
CA LEU A 12 -46.11 15.57 21.76
C LEU A 12 -47.43 14.95 21.27
N LEU A 13 -48.28 14.46 22.18
CA LEU A 13 -49.62 13.99 21.84
C LEU A 13 -50.55 15.13 21.40
N LEU A 14 -50.45 16.32 22.02
CA LEU A 14 -51.23 17.49 21.62
C LEU A 14 -50.86 18.01 20.22
N THR A 15 -49.56 18.10 19.90
CA THR A 15 -49.12 18.56 18.57
C THR A 15 -49.44 17.53 17.48
N MET A 16 -49.40 16.24 17.78
CA MET A 16 -49.93 15.21 16.87
C MET A 16 -51.43 15.36 16.64
N LEU A 17 -52.25 15.59 17.67
CA LEU A 17 -53.69 15.83 17.47
C LEU A 17 -53.98 17.07 16.62
N ILE A 18 -53.28 18.18 16.87
CA ILE A 18 -53.48 19.44 16.14
C ILE A 18 -53.15 19.27 14.64
N ASN A 19 -52.10 18.53 14.30
CA ASN A 19 -51.74 18.22 12.91
C ASN A 19 -52.70 17.22 12.22
N VAL A 20 -53.42 16.39 12.98
CA VAL A 20 -54.46 15.49 12.42
C VAL A 20 -55.77 16.23 12.16
N PHE A 21 -56.15 17.19 13.01
CA PHE A 21 -57.40 17.93 12.87
C PHE A 21 -57.37 19.09 11.86
N SER A 22 -56.19 19.54 11.42
CA SER A 22 -56.05 20.65 10.44
C SER A 22 -56.27 20.25 8.97
N VAL A 23 -56.46 18.96 8.66
CA VAL A 23 -56.58 18.44 7.28
C VAL A 23 -58.03 18.20 6.84
N TYR A 24 -59.00 18.12 7.77
CA TYR A 24 -60.41 17.87 7.45
C TYR A 24 -61.35 19.00 7.88
N ARG A 25 -61.68 19.88 6.93
CA ARG A 25 -62.95 20.63 6.96
C ARG A 25 -63.63 20.54 5.60
N ILE A 26 -64.61 19.65 5.51
CA ILE A 26 -65.60 19.67 4.42
C ILE A 26 -66.56 20.84 4.73
N ASP A 27 -66.73 21.74 3.77
CA ASP A 27 -67.79 22.77 3.82
C ASP A 27 -68.60 22.70 2.52
N SER A 28 -69.92 22.64 2.63
CA SER A 28 -70.76 21.94 1.64
C SER A 28 -71.69 22.85 0.82
N SER A 29 -71.19 23.99 0.34
CA SER A 29 -71.88 24.80 -0.69
C SER A 29 -71.03 25.89 -1.36
N SER A 30 -70.48 25.64 -2.56
CA SER A 30 -70.40 26.58 -3.72
C SER A 30 -69.43 26.07 -4.79
N ASN A 31 -69.64 26.48 -6.06
CA ASN A 31 -68.81 26.11 -7.20
C ASN A 31 -67.91 27.27 -7.66
N ALA A 32 -66.58 27.15 -7.52
CA ALA A 32 -65.57 27.85 -8.33
C ALA A 32 -64.15 27.32 -8.04
N LEU A 33 -63.25 27.34 -9.03
CA LEU A 33 -61.81 27.35 -8.78
C LEU A 33 -61.34 28.80 -8.61
N TYR A 34 -60.46 29.07 -7.65
CA TYR A 34 -59.38 30.06 -7.80
C TYR A 34 -58.21 29.76 -6.83
N ASN A 35 -57.02 30.23 -7.18
CA ASN A 35 -55.79 30.01 -6.42
C ASN A 35 -55.82 30.63 -5.02
N ASN A 36 -55.14 30.00 -4.05
CA ASN A 36 -54.80 30.63 -2.77
C ASN A 36 -53.35 30.34 -2.37
N GLN A 37 -52.45 31.23 -2.78
CA GLN A 37 -51.00 31.08 -2.60
C GLN A 37 -50.52 31.48 -1.19
N GLU A 38 -51.40 32.07 -0.35
CA GLU A 38 -51.08 32.56 0.99
C GLU A 38 -50.98 31.48 2.08
N TYR A 39 -51.59 30.30 1.90
CA TYR A 39 -51.60 29.25 2.93
C TYR A 39 -50.24 28.55 3.16
N SER A 40 -49.30 28.69 2.22
CA SER A 40 -47.95 28.16 2.36
C SER A 40 -47.09 29.00 3.31
N SER A 41 -47.18 30.33 3.17
CA SER A 41 -46.29 31.30 3.82
C SER A 41 -46.39 31.28 5.35
N ASN A 42 -47.60 31.21 5.90
CA ASN A 42 -47.81 31.22 7.35
C ASN A 42 -47.31 29.92 8.02
N ASN A 43 -47.50 28.76 7.38
CA ASN A 43 -46.99 27.50 7.93
C ASN A 43 -45.45 27.44 7.89
N GLN A 44 -44.80 27.97 6.86
CA GLN A 44 -43.34 28.11 6.85
C GLN A 44 -42.84 29.10 7.91
N ALA A 45 -43.52 30.24 8.11
CA ALA A 45 -43.16 31.21 9.14
C ALA A 45 -43.27 30.62 10.56
N ILE A 46 -44.38 29.93 10.87
CA ILE A 46 -44.60 29.28 12.17
C ILE A 46 -43.56 28.18 12.41
N SER A 47 -43.31 27.31 11.42
CA SER A 47 -42.27 26.26 11.51
C SER A 47 -40.87 26.82 11.78
N LYS A 48 -40.52 27.93 11.11
CA LYS A 48 -39.22 28.60 11.28
C LYS A 48 -39.09 29.27 12.66
N SER A 49 -40.14 29.89 13.18
CA SER A 49 -40.17 30.47 14.53
C SER A 49 -39.99 29.40 15.61
N ILE A 50 -40.78 28.32 15.53
CA ILE A 50 -40.70 27.19 16.48
C ILE A 50 -39.29 26.57 16.47
N SER A 51 -38.70 26.39 15.29
CA SER A 51 -37.33 25.85 15.17
C SER A 51 -36.27 26.75 15.80
N GLN A 52 -36.42 28.08 15.70
CA GLN A 52 -35.48 29.04 16.28
C GLN A 52 -35.60 29.13 17.81
N GLU A 53 -36.82 29.13 18.37
CA GLU A 53 -37.02 29.08 19.83
C GLU A 53 -36.49 27.77 20.43
N PHE A 54 -36.81 26.62 19.82
CA PHE A 54 -36.39 25.31 20.30
C PHE A 54 -34.86 25.16 20.34
N THR A 55 -34.16 25.72 19.35
CA THR A 55 -32.69 25.75 19.30
C THR A 55 -32.11 26.67 20.38
N GLY A 56 -32.75 27.81 20.64
CA GLY A 56 -32.32 28.76 21.67
C GLY A 56 -32.50 28.23 23.10
N GLU A 57 -33.64 27.58 23.38
CA GLU A 57 -33.93 27.05 24.71
C GLU A 57 -33.07 25.80 25.02
N LEU A 58 -32.87 24.90 24.04
CA LEU A 58 -31.96 23.76 24.19
C LEU A 58 -30.52 24.21 24.47
N LYS A 59 -30.03 25.24 23.75
CA LYS A 59 -28.70 25.82 23.97
C LYS A 59 -28.56 26.44 25.36
N ASN A 60 -29.61 27.11 25.86
CA ASN A 60 -29.65 27.64 27.23
C ASN A 60 -29.73 26.55 28.32
N GLN A 61 -30.39 25.41 28.07
CA GLN A 61 -30.40 24.29 29.01
C GLN A 61 -29.03 23.60 29.07
N ILE A 62 -28.36 23.40 27.93
CA ILE A 62 -26.99 22.87 27.88
C ILE A 62 -26.04 23.81 28.63
N LEU A 63 -26.08 25.11 28.37
CA LEU A 63 -25.24 26.10 29.07
C LEU A 63 -25.50 26.09 30.59
N LYS A 64 -26.76 25.97 31.03
CA LYS A 64 -27.11 25.81 32.45
C LYS A 64 -26.64 24.48 33.07
N SER A 65 -26.55 23.39 32.31
CA SER A 65 -25.96 22.14 32.81
C SER A 65 -24.44 22.24 32.98
N MET A 66 -23.75 22.92 32.07
CA MET A 66 -22.29 23.12 32.12
C MET A 66 -21.85 24.10 33.22
N LEU A 67 -22.70 25.05 33.60
CA LEU A 67 -22.42 26.04 34.64
C LEU A 67 -22.71 25.56 36.07
N ASN A 68 -23.29 24.38 36.27
CA ASN A 68 -23.85 23.98 37.57
C ASN A 68 -23.15 22.78 38.24
N THR A 69 -21.85 22.60 37.95
CA THR A 69 -20.94 21.66 38.65
C THR A 69 -19.88 22.41 39.46
N GLN A 70 -20.34 23.30 40.34
CA GLN A 70 -19.58 23.71 41.54
C GLN A 70 -20.41 23.41 42.79
N ASN A 71 -19.70 23.12 43.89
CA ASN A 71 -20.19 22.84 45.24
C ASN A 71 -20.97 21.53 45.44
N LEU A 72 -20.27 20.54 46.04
CA LEU A 72 -20.86 19.69 47.08
C LEU A 72 -19.81 19.35 48.16
N ASN A 73 -19.69 20.28 49.11
CA ASN A 73 -19.26 20.13 50.51
C ASN A 73 -17.94 19.41 50.85
N LEU A 74 -16.92 20.23 51.18
CA LEU A 74 -16.00 19.95 52.29
C LEU A 74 -16.65 20.36 53.63
N PRO A 75 -16.25 19.76 54.78
CA PRO A 75 -16.51 20.30 56.11
C PRO A 75 -15.42 21.28 56.59
N ASP A 76 -15.85 22.30 57.34
CA ASP A 76 -15.09 23.36 58.02
C ASP A 76 -14.27 22.84 59.24
N PHE A 77 -13.30 23.55 59.88
CA PHE A 77 -12.81 24.95 59.76
C PHE A 77 -11.40 25.16 60.40
N GLN A 78 -10.65 26.17 59.91
CA GLN A 78 -9.64 27.02 60.62
C GLN A 78 -8.39 26.37 61.32
N ALA A 79 -7.28 27.08 61.60
CA ALA A 79 -7.00 28.54 61.55
C ALA A 79 -5.59 28.93 61.03
N GLU A 80 -5.53 30.12 60.41
CA GLU A 80 -4.49 31.19 60.40
C GLU A 80 -2.95 30.95 60.33
N ALA A 81 -2.33 31.67 59.36
CA ALA A 81 -0.98 32.29 59.38
C ALA A 81 0.27 31.36 59.40
N SER A 82 1.47 31.73 58.89
CA SER A 82 2.00 32.99 58.30
C SER A 82 3.18 32.72 57.32
N ASP A 83 3.36 33.62 56.34
CA ASP A 83 4.63 34.16 55.77
C ASP A 83 5.81 33.30 55.22
N GLU A 84 6.33 33.83 54.09
CA GLU A 84 7.71 33.91 53.58
C GLU A 84 8.63 32.68 53.26
N LEU A 85 8.96 32.62 51.96
CA LEU A 85 10.31 32.52 51.36
C LEU A 85 11.31 31.38 51.72
N ALA A 86 11.40 30.45 50.76
CA ALA A 86 12.62 30.14 49.97
C ALA A 86 13.61 29.01 50.37
N LYS A 87 14.06 28.30 49.30
CA LYS A 87 15.29 27.47 49.12
C LYS A 87 15.40 26.08 49.78
N LYS A 88 15.47 25.07 48.89
CA LYS A 88 16.37 23.88 48.87
C LYS A 88 16.57 23.00 50.12
N GLY A 89 16.07 21.76 50.03
CA GLY A 89 16.53 20.50 50.66
C GLY A 89 15.87 19.33 49.88
N ASN A 90 16.41 18.11 49.68
CA ASN A 90 17.28 17.22 50.46
C ASN A 90 16.81 17.05 51.91
N GLY A 91 16.45 15.85 52.41
CA GLY A 91 16.37 14.50 51.82
C GLY A 91 15.40 13.63 52.66
N THR A 92 15.68 12.40 53.12
CA THR A 92 16.84 11.49 52.99
C THR A 92 16.49 10.10 53.63
N ILE A 93 17.43 9.14 53.61
CA ILE A 93 17.66 8.07 54.62
C ILE A 93 16.78 6.79 54.57
N ASP A 94 17.36 5.75 53.93
CA ASP A 94 18.01 4.56 54.53
C ASP A 94 17.46 3.84 55.78
N ALA A 95 17.65 2.50 55.75
CA ALA A 95 18.23 1.73 56.85
C ALA A 95 19.10 0.59 56.28
N LEU A 96 20.43 0.57 56.48
CA LEU A 96 21.18 -0.22 57.50
C LEU A 96 21.15 -1.75 57.27
N LYS A 97 22.22 -2.59 57.31
CA LYS A 97 23.66 -2.59 57.76
C LYS A 97 24.33 -3.84 57.07
N GLU A 98 25.63 -4.16 57.03
CA GLU A 98 26.98 -3.63 57.40
C GLU A 98 28.04 -4.45 56.59
N GLN A 99 29.21 -3.93 56.12
CA GLN A 99 30.54 -3.77 56.78
C GLN A 99 31.26 -5.08 57.22
N PRO A 100 32.62 -5.14 57.29
CA PRO A 100 33.64 -4.08 57.10
C PRO A 100 34.89 -4.42 56.20
N GLU A 101 35.66 -3.37 55.85
CA GLU A 101 37.16 -3.30 55.75
C GLU A 101 37.97 -4.15 54.71
N VAL A 102 39.16 -3.76 54.19
CA VAL A 102 40.03 -2.56 54.35
C VAL A 102 40.92 -2.29 53.08
N ASP A 103 41.38 -1.04 52.89
CA ASP A 103 42.57 -0.48 52.17
C ASP A 103 43.42 -1.26 51.11
N SER A 104 44.16 -0.64 50.17
CA SER A 104 44.19 0.72 49.56
C SER A 104 45.23 0.79 48.40
N LYS A 105 45.21 1.87 47.59
CA LYS A 105 46.28 2.40 46.67
C LYS A 105 46.66 1.61 45.40
N GLY A 106 47.03 2.37 44.34
CA GLY A 106 48.32 2.12 43.64
C GLY A 106 48.32 1.95 42.12
N ASP A 107 48.51 3.07 41.40
CA ASP A 107 49.34 3.25 40.19
C ASP A 107 49.62 2.16 39.12
N THR A 108 49.61 2.65 37.86
CA THR A 108 50.46 2.26 36.71
C THR A 108 50.36 0.87 36.02
N ALA A 109 49.85 0.93 34.79
CA ALA A 109 50.51 0.52 33.54
C ALA A 109 50.85 -0.97 33.20
N SER A 110 50.68 -1.26 31.90
CA SER A 110 51.40 -2.25 31.06
C SER A 110 51.07 -3.75 31.12
N LYS A 111 50.49 -4.19 29.99
CA LYS A 111 50.93 -5.30 29.11
C LYS A 111 50.73 -6.78 29.50
N LYS A 112 50.21 -7.47 28.48
CA LYS A 112 50.60 -8.79 27.92
C LYS A 112 50.04 -10.08 28.56
N GLU A 113 49.36 -10.84 27.69
CA GLU A 113 49.59 -12.26 27.36
C GLU A 113 49.67 -13.28 28.51
N SER A 114 48.91 -14.39 28.56
CA SER A 114 48.13 -15.13 27.57
C SER A 114 47.83 -16.54 28.16
N LYS A 115 47.08 -17.36 27.41
CA LYS A 115 47.26 -18.83 27.29
C LYS A 115 46.86 -19.79 28.44
N THR A 116 45.82 -20.60 28.12
CA THR A 116 45.79 -22.10 28.18
C THR A 116 45.84 -22.80 29.57
N ASN A 117 45.28 -24.00 29.79
CA ASN A 117 44.61 -24.98 28.92
C ASN A 117 43.74 -26.00 29.72
N ASP A 118 43.10 -26.94 28.98
CA ASP A 118 42.69 -28.32 29.37
C ASP A 118 41.63 -28.51 30.49
N MET A 119 40.46 -29.15 30.30
CA MET A 119 40.05 -30.47 29.72
C MET A 119 39.83 -31.59 30.77
N SER A 120 39.00 -32.59 30.43
CA SER A 120 38.56 -33.79 31.20
C SER A 120 37.48 -33.54 32.31
N ASP A 121 36.45 -34.39 32.52
CA ASP A 121 35.97 -35.52 31.68
C ASP A 121 34.49 -35.98 31.91
N GLU A 122 34.00 -36.79 30.97
CA GLU A 122 32.89 -37.77 30.97
C GLU A 122 31.48 -37.52 31.60
N LYS A 123 30.50 -37.34 30.70
CA LYS A 123 29.18 -38.03 30.59
C LYS A 123 28.34 -38.40 31.83
N ARG A 124 27.11 -37.88 31.84
CA ARG A 124 25.89 -38.73 31.67
C ARG A 124 24.74 -37.96 31.02
N VAL A 125 23.77 -38.67 30.43
CA VAL A 125 22.68 -38.11 29.63
C VAL A 125 21.34 -38.28 30.34
N SER A 126 20.73 -37.17 30.76
CA SER A 126 19.27 -36.98 30.87
C SER A 126 18.94 -35.57 31.36
N ASP A 127 18.88 -34.60 30.46
CA ASP A 127 17.84 -33.56 30.40
C ASP A 127 18.06 -32.69 29.15
N MET A 128 16.98 -32.22 28.54
CA MET A 128 17.01 -31.48 27.28
C MET A 128 17.04 -29.97 27.56
N ASP A 129 18.23 -29.45 27.86
CA ASP A 129 18.45 -28.05 28.20
C ASP A 129 18.27 -27.14 26.96
N ILE A 130 17.12 -26.47 26.85
CA ILE A 130 16.69 -25.67 25.69
C ILE A 130 17.30 -24.25 25.70
N THR A 131 18.42 -24.03 26.40
CA THR A 131 19.05 -22.70 26.58
C THR A 131 20.14 -22.36 25.56
N LYS A 132 20.35 -23.16 24.50
CA LYS A 132 21.39 -22.93 23.47
C LYS A 132 20.89 -22.87 22.03
N ALA A 133 19.80 -22.13 21.79
CA ALA A 133 19.35 -21.77 20.44
C ALA A 133 18.47 -20.48 20.38
N LYS A 134 18.78 -19.44 21.17
CA LYS A 134 18.18 -18.09 20.99
C LYS A 134 19.19 -16.98 21.23
N ASP A 135 19.81 -16.53 20.14
CA ASP A 135 20.45 -15.23 20.00
C ASP A 135 20.36 -14.79 18.53
N ASN A 136 20.43 -13.49 18.23
CA ASN A 136 20.27 -12.88 16.89
C ASN A 136 18.87 -12.93 16.22
N SER A 137 17.77 -12.90 16.97
CA SER A 137 16.47 -12.43 16.42
C SER A 137 16.27 -10.95 16.76
N GLN A 138 16.42 -10.06 15.78
CA GLN A 138 16.15 -8.62 15.99
C GLN A 138 14.66 -8.40 16.32
N PRO A 139 14.32 -7.52 17.28
CA PRO A 139 12.93 -7.18 17.56
C PRO A 139 12.35 -6.34 16.42
N VAL A 140 11.23 -6.78 15.85
CA VAL A 140 10.52 -6.06 14.80
C VAL A 140 9.60 -4.99 15.42
N PHE A 141 9.50 -3.85 14.74
CA PHE A 141 8.48 -2.84 14.96
C PHE A 141 7.44 -2.91 13.83
N LEU A 142 6.17 -2.75 14.18
CA LEU A 142 5.06 -2.76 13.23
C LEU A 142 4.34 -1.42 13.30
N SER A 143 4.49 -0.62 12.25
CA SER A 143 3.70 0.59 12.05
C SER A 143 2.34 0.21 11.48
N VAL A 144 1.27 0.69 12.09
CA VAL A 144 -0.12 0.47 11.70
C VAL A 144 -0.74 1.83 11.43
N THR A 145 -1.17 2.08 10.19
CA THR A 145 -1.83 3.32 9.78
C THR A 145 -3.21 3.01 9.21
N LYS A 146 -4.26 3.62 9.75
CA LYS A 146 -5.59 3.60 9.13
C LYS A 146 -5.62 4.58 7.97
N ILE A 147 -5.96 4.10 6.77
CA ILE A 147 -6.29 4.95 5.63
C ILE A 147 -7.80 5.19 5.61
N TRP A 148 -8.20 6.43 5.35
CA TRP A 148 -9.60 6.83 5.20
C TRP A 148 -9.88 7.15 3.74
N LYS A 149 -11.04 6.72 3.25
CA LYS A 149 -11.49 6.88 1.86
C LYS A 149 -12.95 7.30 1.79
N ASP A 150 -13.30 7.96 0.68
CA ASP A 150 -14.67 8.22 0.24
C ASP A 150 -14.71 8.00 -1.29
N ASP A 151 -15.60 7.13 -1.77
CA ASP A 151 -15.67 6.65 -3.18
C ASP A 151 -14.29 6.45 -3.87
N ASP A 152 -13.45 5.63 -3.23
CA ASP A 152 -12.07 5.26 -3.58
C ASP A 152 -10.97 6.35 -3.45
N ASP A 153 -11.32 7.63 -3.43
CA ASP A 153 -10.38 8.73 -3.15
C ASP A 153 -9.94 8.75 -1.68
N ILE A 154 -8.67 9.09 -1.43
CA ILE A 154 -8.09 9.14 -0.07
C ILE A 154 -8.42 10.49 0.58
N LEU A 155 -9.06 10.46 1.75
CA LEU A 155 -9.39 11.67 2.51
C LEU A 155 -8.14 12.32 3.13
N SER A 156 -8.09 13.64 3.16
CA SER A 156 -6.99 14.38 3.79
C SER A 156 -7.01 14.20 5.31
N ASN A 157 -5.85 14.31 5.97
CA ASN A 157 -5.80 14.25 7.43
C ASN A 157 -6.74 15.28 8.09
N GLU A 158 -6.81 16.51 7.55
CA GLU A 158 -7.67 17.55 8.11
C GLU A 158 -9.16 17.16 8.07
N ASP A 159 -9.64 16.47 7.03
CA ASP A 159 -11.05 16.07 6.93
C ASP A 159 -11.46 15.02 7.99
N THR A 160 -10.49 14.23 8.46
CA THR A 160 -10.71 13.22 9.52
C THR A 160 -10.84 13.81 10.93
N ARG A 161 -10.66 15.13 11.11
CA ARG A 161 -10.59 15.81 12.43
C ARG A 161 -11.83 15.71 13.33
N TYR A 162 -12.94 15.18 12.80
CA TYR A 162 -14.19 14.96 13.55
C TYR A 162 -14.55 13.47 13.69
N PHE A 163 -13.72 12.55 13.20
CA PHE A 163 -13.95 11.12 13.34
C PHE A 163 -13.63 10.67 14.77
N SER A 164 -14.32 9.63 15.25
CA SER A 164 -14.10 9.06 16.58
C SER A 164 -12.80 8.26 16.66
N ASP A 165 -12.09 8.38 17.79
CA ASP A 165 -11.03 7.47 18.23
C ASP A 165 -11.37 5.99 17.88
N LEU A 166 -10.42 5.28 17.27
CA LEU A 166 -10.54 3.87 16.89
C LEU A 166 -9.76 2.98 17.86
N GLU A 167 -10.36 1.87 18.27
CA GLU A 167 -9.70 0.81 19.02
C GLU A 167 -9.19 -0.29 18.05
N ILE A 168 -7.90 -0.61 18.12
CA ILE A 168 -7.25 -1.65 17.29
C ILE A 168 -6.61 -2.72 18.17
N ILE A 169 -6.63 -3.98 17.70
CA ILE A 169 -5.98 -5.12 18.35
C ILE A 169 -5.06 -5.78 17.32
N LEU A 170 -3.78 -5.95 17.67
CA LEU A 170 -2.81 -6.62 16.82
C LEU A 170 -2.92 -8.15 16.97
N HIS A 171 -3.09 -8.83 15.85
CA HIS A 171 -3.13 -10.29 15.75
C HIS A 171 -1.92 -10.82 14.98
N ARG A 172 -1.62 -12.10 15.19
CA ARG A 172 -0.52 -12.86 14.61
C ARG A 172 -0.99 -14.25 14.18
N LYS A 173 -0.38 -14.76 13.10
CA LYS A 173 -0.55 -16.13 12.59
C LYS A 173 0.79 -16.63 12.02
N VAL A 174 0.93 -17.94 11.83
CA VAL A 174 2.11 -18.57 11.22
C VAL A 174 1.68 -19.70 10.28
N ASN A 175 2.28 -19.78 9.09
CA ASN A 175 1.91 -20.73 8.04
C ASN A 175 0.40 -20.77 7.68
N GLY A 176 -0.34 -19.70 7.98
CA GLY A 176 -1.79 -19.58 7.77
C GLY A 176 -2.67 -19.86 8.99
N GLU A 177 -2.15 -20.40 10.09
CA GLU A 177 -2.91 -20.69 11.32
C GLU A 177 -2.64 -19.64 12.41
N ASP A 178 -3.70 -19.21 13.12
CA ASP A 178 -3.63 -18.14 14.13
C ASP A 178 -2.77 -18.53 15.35
N ASP A 179 -1.94 -17.58 15.81
CA ASP A 179 -1.21 -17.71 17.07
C ASP A 179 -2.17 -17.41 18.24
N VAL A 180 -2.88 -18.44 18.68
CA VAL A 180 -3.87 -18.37 19.76
C VAL A 180 -3.25 -17.87 21.07
N GLU A 181 -1.97 -18.14 21.34
CA GLU A 181 -1.31 -17.69 22.58
C GLU A 181 -0.95 -16.19 22.54
N PHE A 182 -0.53 -15.66 21.39
CA PHE A 182 -0.34 -14.23 21.19
C PHE A 182 -1.70 -13.51 21.17
N ASN A 183 -2.62 -13.94 20.31
CA ASN A 183 -3.90 -13.27 20.05
C ASN A 183 -4.80 -13.18 21.29
N SER A 184 -4.77 -14.20 22.18
CA SER A 184 -5.53 -14.17 23.44
C SER A 184 -4.91 -13.27 24.54
N LYS A 185 -3.68 -12.78 24.32
CA LYS A 185 -2.96 -11.87 25.25
C LYS A 185 -2.82 -10.46 24.70
N SER A 186 -3.02 -10.25 23.40
CA SER A 186 -3.08 -8.94 22.76
C SER A 186 -4.07 -8.02 23.47
N LYS A 187 -3.69 -6.74 23.60
CA LYS A 187 -4.52 -5.71 24.23
C LYS A 187 -4.95 -4.67 23.20
N PRO A 188 -6.15 -4.08 23.35
CA PRO A 188 -6.56 -2.97 22.54
C PRO A 188 -5.67 -1.73 22.75
N VAL A 189 -5.47 -1.00 21.66
CA VAL A 189 -4.76 0.27 21.57
C VAL A 189 -5.66 1.27 20.87
N ILE A 190 -5.68 2.52 21.34
CA ILE A 190 -6.49 3.59 20.73
C ILE A 190 -5.63 4.43 19.80
N ILE A 191 -6.07 4.59 18.55
CA ILE A 191 -5.56 5.54 17.56
C ILE A 191 -6.60 6.63 17.27
N LYS A 192 -6.16 7.82 16.89
CA LYS A 192 -7.04 8.97 16.66
C LYS A 192 -6.42 10.05 15.78
N TYR A 193 -7.22 11.04 15.42
CA TYR A 193 -6.77 12.25 14.74
C TYR A 193 -5.68 13.00 15.51
N SER A 194 -4.73 13.56 14.76
CA SER A 194 -3.67 14.47 15.23
C SER A 194 -3.40 15.55 14.18
N GLU A 195 -3.14 16.78 14.63
CA GLU A 195 -2.68 17.88 13.76
C GLU A 195 -1.28 17.58 13.18
N ASP A 196 -0.46 16.80 13.91
CA ASP A 196 0.74 16.16 13.35
C ASP A 196 0.31 14.90 12.57
N GLU A 197 0.34 15.01 11.24
CA GLU A 197 -0.05 13.97 10.29
C GLU A 197 0.77 12.67 10.46
N ALA A 198 2.04 12.74 10.87
CA ALA A 198 2.87 11.56 11.11
C ALA A 198 2.45 10.77 12.37
N LYS A 199 1.61 11.36 13.23
CA LYS A 199 1.03 10.74 14.43
C LYS A 199 -0.48 10.50 14.30
N SER A 200 -1.11 11.00 13.23
CA SER A 200 -2.56 10.89 13.03
C SER A 200 -2.91 9.50 12.53
N TRP A 201 -3.84 8.83 13.22
CA TRP A 201 -4.30 7.48 12.90
C TRP A 201 -3.19 6.41 12.75
N ASN A 202 -2.03 6.65 13.37
CA ASN A 202 -0.87 5.77 13.38
C ASN A 202 -0.59 5.21 14.78
N TYR A 203 -0.09 3.98 14.84
CA TYR A 203 0.54 3.42 16.03
C TYR A 203 1.72 2.52 15.66
N ILE A 204 2.71 2.40 16.55
CA ILE A 204 3.86 1.50 16.37
C ILE A 204 3.88 0.49 17.52
N PHE A 205 3.63 -0.78 17.18
CA PHE A 205 3.87 -1.91 18.11
C PHE A 205 5.37 -2.27 18.05
N GLY A 206 6.04 -2.33 19.19
CA GLY A 206 7.48 -2.64 19.27
C GLY A 206 7.78 -3.92 20.05
N GLY A 207 8.90 -4.58 19.75
CA GLY A 207 9.32 -5.81 20.41
C GLY A 207 8.62 -7.07 19.90
N MET A 208 8.26 -7.10 18.61
CA MET A 208 7.59 -8.22 17.96
C MET A 208 8.61 -9.27 17.47
N ASP A 209 8.28 -10.56 17.56
CA ASP A 209 9.10 -11.63 16.98
C ASP A 209 8.95 -11.64 15.44
N GLU A 210 10.04 -11.81 14.69
CA GLU A 210 9.95 -11.99 13.23
C GLU A 210 9.61 -13.43 12.82
N PHE A 211 10.13 -14.41 13.56
CA PHE A 211 10.03 -15.84 13.27
C PHE A 211 9.62 -16.65 14.50
N ASP A 212 8.97 -17.79 14.27
CA ASP A 212 8.68 -18.78 15.31
C ASP A 212 9.94 -19.58 15.72
N ALA A 213 9.78 -20.50 16.68
CA ALA A 213 10.88 -21.35 17.16
C ALA A 213 11.38 -22.39 16.14
N ALA A 214 10.73 -22.53 14.98
CA ALA A 214 11.12 -23.40 13.87
C ALA A 214 11.65 -22.63 12.65
N GLY A 215 11.67 -21.29 12.68
CA GLY A 215 12.11 -20.42 11.59
C GLY A 215 11.03 -20.06 10.57
N ASN A 216 9.76 -20.36 10.83
CA ASN A 216 8.65 -19.89 10.01
C ASN A 216 8.40 -18.40 10.30
N MET A 217 8.10 -17.61 9.28
CA MET A 217 7.85 -16.17 9.44
C MET A 217 6.46 -15.94 10.05
N TYR A 218 6.37 -15.04 11.04
CA TYR A 218 5.07 -14.57 11.53
C TYR A 218 4.43 -13.57 10.54
N GLU A 219 3.14 -13.74 10.31
CA GLU A 219 2.27 -12.76 9.65
C GLU A 219 1.44 -12.03 10.71
N TYR A 220 1.49 -10.70 10.69
CA TYR A 220 0.76 -9.83 11.62
C TYR A 220 -0.37 -9.10 10.88
N TYR A 221 -1.50 -8.87 11.55
CA TYR A 221 -2.68 -8.23 10.97
C TYR A 221 -3.56 -7.54 12.03
N ILE A 222 -4.47 -6.67 11.60
CA ILE A 222 -5.60 -6.18 12.42
C ILE A 222 -6.85 -6.95 11.98
N GLN A 223 -7.63 -7.48 12.92
CA GLN A 223 -8.80 -8.29 12.57
C GLN A 223 -9.98 -7.42 12.09
N GLY A 224 -10.40 -7.60 10.83
CA GLY A 224 -11.72 -7.16 10.34
C GLY A 224 -11.79 -5.90 9.47
N ASP A 225 -10.67 -5.29 9.07
CA ASP A 225 -10.67 -4.10 8.20
C ASP A 225 -9.42 -4.06 7.29
N GLU A 226 -9.62 -4.10 5.97
CA GLU A 226 -8.57 -4.09 4.94
C GLU A 226 -7.92 -2.70 4.74
N ASN A 227 -8.49 -1.64 5.31
CA ASN A 227 -7.99 -0.26 5.16
C ASN A 227 -6.86 0.10 6.14
N PHE A 228 -6.33 -0.89 6.88
CA PHE A 228 -5.13 -0.73 7.71
C PHE A 228 -3.87 -1.12 6.94
N LYS A 229 -2.98 -0.16 6.72
CA LYS A 229 -1.65 -0.43 6.18
C LYS A 229 -0.73 -0.87 7.34
N LEU A 230 -0.15 -2.07 7.21
CA LEU A 230 0.91 -2.56 8.10
C LEU A 230 2.27 -2.44 7.39
N GLU A 231 3.24 -1.83 8.09
CA GLU A 231 4.63 -1.74 7.62
C GLU A 231 5.59 -2.28 8.67
N ARG A 232 6.49 -3.19 8.26
CA ARG A 232 7.58 -3.68 9.11
C ARG A 232 8.69 -2.62 9.14
N LYS A 233 9.03 -2.13 10.33
CA LYS A 233 10.27 -1.41 10.62
C LYS A 233 11.21 -2.34 11.40
N TYR A 234 12.44 -2.49 10.92
CA TYR A 234 13.49 -3.15 11.70
C TYR A 234 14.08 -2.17 12.73
N SER A 235 14.75 -2.69 13.75
CA SER A 235 15.22 -1.92 14.91
C SER A 235 16.46 -1.06 14.63
N GLU A 236 16.33 -0.05 13.77
CA GLU A 236 17.09 1.19 13.92
C GLU A 236 16.44 2.03 15.03
N LEU A 237 17.23 2.76 15.83
CA LEU A 237 16.72 3.52 16.98
C LEU A 237 16.03 4.84 16.57
N GLU A 238 14.83 4.73 16.01
CA GLU A 238 13.90 5.85 15.90
C GLU A 238 13.40 6.28 17.30
N LEU A 239 14.06 7.28 17.88
CA LEU A 239 13.46 8.09 18.94
C LEU A 239 12.24 8.82 18.38
N ASN A 240 11.05 8.40 18.79
CA ASN A 240 9.78 8.94 18.34
C ASN A 240 9.71 10.47 18.60
N PRO A 241 9.27 11.34 17.66
CA PRO A 241 9.55 12.77 17.72
C PRO A 241 8.56 13.53 18.61
N LEU A 242 8.75 13.45 19.94
CA LEU A 242 8.07 14.24 20.96
C LEU A 242 8.96 14.41 22.21
N ASP A 243 9.90 15.37 22.19
CA ASP A 243 10.28 16.20 23.37
C ASP A 243 11.30 17.31 23.03
N GLU A 244 10.90 18.33 22.25
CA GLU A 244 11.80 19.46 21.92
C GLU A 244 12.11 20.39 23.13
N TYR A 245 11.51 20.13 24.30
CA TYR A 245 11.69 20.94 25.51
C TYR A 245 12.61 20.32 26.57
N THR A 246 12.77 18.99 26.60
CA THR A 246 13.35 18.28 27.76
C THR A 246 14.85 18.05 27.65
N LEU A 247 15.44 18.13 26.45
CA LEU A 247 16.88 18.01 26.20
C LEU A 247 17.67 19.34 26.32
N ARG A 248 17.15 20.34 27.04
CA ARG A 248 17.94 21.54 27.45
C ARG A 248 18.86 21.25 28.65
N GLY A 249 19.69 20.21 28.53
CA GLY A 249 20.68 19.82 29.53
C GLY A 249 21.94 19.22 28.91
N PHE A 250 23.08 19.87 29.13
CA PHE A 250 24.44 19.32 28.92
C PHE A 250 24.86 18.91 27.50
N THR A 251 24.81 19.85 26.53
CA THR A 251 25.89 19.97 25.52
C THR A 251 26.31 21.43 25.34
N PRO A 252 27.57 21.74 24.94
CA PRO A 252 28.02 23.11 24.71
C PRO A 252 27.28 23.81 23.57
N ARG A 253 27.17 25.14 23.68
CA ARG A 253 26.38 26.03 22.81
C ARG A 253 27.02 26.24 21.42
N ALA A 254 27.07 25.19 20.60
CA ALA A 254 27.39 25.26 19.17
C ALA A 254 26.10 25.36 18.33
N ALA A 255 26.15 26.08 17.20
CA ALA A 255 24.95 26.53 16.50
C ALA A 255 24.24 25.41 15.71
N ARG A 256 23.06 24.98 16.18
CA ARG A 256 21.99 24.46 15.30
C ARG A 256 21.38 25.62 14.50
N GLY A 257 22.16 26.15 13.55
CA GLY A 257 21.64 27.03 12.51
C GLY A 257 20.91 26.22 11.44
N ASN A 258 19.85 26.77 10.86
CA ASN A 258 19.18 26.15 9.72
C ASN A 258 20.17 26.05 8.55
N LEU A 259 20.49 24.83 8.09
CA LEU A 259 21.47 24.56 7.02
C LEU A 259 20.89 24.93 5.65
N SER A 260 20.67 26.22 5.40
CA SER A 260 19.89 26.77 4.28
C SER A 260 20.39 26.47 2.86
N LYS A 261 21.53 25.78 2.71
CA LYS A 261 22.06 25.27 1.44
C LYS A 261 21.96 23.75 1.27
N LEU A 262 21.67 23.01 2.34
CA LEU A 262 21.53 21.56 2.27
C LEU A 262 20.18 21.27 1.63
N LYS A 263 20.20 20.61 0.46
CA LYS A 263 18.96 20.18 -0.18
C LYS A 263 18.51 18.84 0.38
N TYR A 264 17.19 18.67 0.48
CA TYR A 264 16.57 17.41 0.82
C TYR A 264 15.92 16.79 -0.42
N VAL A 265 16.02 15.47 -0.53
CA VAL A 265 15.36 14.69 -1.59
C VAL A 265 13.84 14.78 -1.40
N THR A 266 13.11 14.99 -2.50
CA THR A 266 11.64 14.92 -2.55
C THR A 266 11.20 13.88 -3.60
N PRO A 267 9.92 13.50 -3.66
CA PRO A 267 9.41 12.61 -4.71
C PRO A 267 9.63 13.10 -6.15
N ASP A 268 9.95 14.39 -6.35
CA ASP A 268 10.30 14.98 -7.64
C ASP A 268 11.81 15.09 -7.92
N THR A 269 12.65 14.70 -6.95
CA THR A 269 14.11 14.71 -7.09
C THR A 269 14.76 13.35 -6.78
N VAL A 270 14.00 12.26 -6.84
CA VAL A 270 14.53 10.89 -6.90
C VAL A 270 15.37 10.71 -8.17
N TYR A 271 16.31 9.77 -8.16
CA TYR A 271 17.33 9.61 -9.22
C TYR A 271 16.74 9.54 -10.63
N GLU A 272 15.67 8.77 -10.83
CA GLU A 272 15.00 8.57 -12.13
C GLU A 272 14.34 9.84 -12.69
N LYS A 273 14.13 10.87 -11.86
CA LYS A 273 13.66 12.21 -12.29
C LYS A 273 14.81 13.20 -12.50
N THR A 274 16.07 12.81 -12.25
CA THR A 274 17.25 13.67 -12.48
C THR A 274 17.88 13.41 -13.84
N HIS A 275 18.59 14.42 -14.37
CA HIS A 275 19.37 14.29 -15.62
C HIS A 275 20.59 13.36 -15.55
N TYR A 276 20.85 12.70 -14.41
CA TYR A 276 21.86 11.64 -14.31
C TYR A 276 21.29 10.25 -14.61
N TYR A 277 19.96 10.11 -14.59
CA TYR A 277 19.33 8.86 -14.97
C TYR A 277 19.30 8.74 -16.49
N THR A 278 20.25 7.98 -17.01
CA THR A 278 20.24 7.48 -18.38
C THR A 278 19.60 6.10 -18.39
N GLN A 279 18.58 5.88 -19.23
CA GLN A 279 18.00 4.55 -19.38
C GLN A 279 19.04 3.59 -19.95
N ASN A 280 19.49 2.65 -19.12
CA ASN A 280 20.52 1.68 -19.44
C ASN A 280 19.95 0.24 -19.45
N PRO A 281 20.42 -0.68 -20.32
CA PRO A 281 20.02 -2.08 -20.30
C PRO A 281 20.23 -2.84 -18.99
N LEU A 282 21.21 -2.44 -18.18
CA LEU A 282 21.44 -3.01 -16.85
C LEU A 282 20.58 -2.32 -15.77
N GLY A 283 19.72 -1.37 -16.14
CA GLY A 283 19.01 -0.51 -15.19
C GLY A 283 19.96 0.48 -14.50
N ILE A 284 19.62 0.88 -13.28
CA ILE A 284 20.34 1.92 -12.51
C ILE A 284 21.85 1.62 -12.39
N ILE A 285 22.24 0.35 -12.21
CA ILE A 285 23.65 -0.04 -12.05
C ILE A 285 24.54 0.27 -13.24
N GLY A 286 23.99 0.42 -14.46
CA GLY A 286 24.77 0.69 -15.66
C GLY A 286 25.34 2.11 -15.76
N GLY A 287 24.91 3.03 -14.88
CA GLY A 287 25.39 4.42 -14.77
C GLY A 287 26.26 4.70 -13.55
N PHE A 288 26.85 3.66 -12.95
CA PHE A 288 27.73 3.78 -11.78
C PHE A 288 29.05 3.00 -11.98
N HIS A 289 30.14 3.54 -11.43
CA HIS A 289 31.41 2.83 -11.32
C HIS A 289 31.32 1.71 -10.28
N LEU A 290 30.94 2.02 -9.04
CA LEU A 290 30.86 1.02 -7.97
C LEU A 290 29.45 0.95 -7.38
N VAL A 291 28.86 -0.25 -7.37
CA VAL A 291 27.57 -0.57 -6.75
C VAL A 291 27.78 -1.64 -5.67
N GLY A 292 27.85 -1.23 -4.41
CA GLY A 292 28.03 -2.12 -3.25
C GLY A 292 26.80 -2.15 -2.35
N PHE A 293 25.98 -3.20 -2.41
CA PHE A 293 24.68 -3.24 -1.72
C PHE A 293 24.75 -3.24 -0.18
N ASN A 294 25.89 -3.63 0.38
CA ASN A 294 26.20 -3.51 1.81
C ASN A 294 27.32 -2.49 2.03
N SER A 295 28.45 -2.57 1.30
CA SER A 295 29.49 -1.54 1.45
C SER A 295 30.44 -1.38 0.26
N VAL A 296 31.08 -0.20 0.19
CA VAL A 296 32.21 0.10 -0.68
C VAL A 296 33.35 0.71 0.16
N GLU A 297 34.58 0.23 0.00
CA GLU A 297 35.76 0.68 0.78
C GLU A 297 36.87 1.24 -0.11
N THR A 298 37.12 2.55 -0.03
CA THR A 298 38.03 3.28 -0.95
C THR A 298 39.48 3.31 -0.47
N LYS A 299 40.17 2.16 -0.38
CA LYS A 299 41.59 2.12 0.08
C LYS A 299 42.55 2.81 -0.89
N ALA A 300 42.25 2.78 -2.19
CA ALA A 300 43.02 3.39 -3.26
C ALA A 300 42.19 4.42 -4.06
N HIS A 301 42.84 5.07 -5.02
CA HIS A 301 42.22 6.09 -5.87
C HIS A 301 41.06 5.52 -6.69
N THR A 302 39.92 6.22 -6.71
CA THR A 302 38.65 5.70 -7.26
C THR A 302 38.01 6.72 -8.22
N ASN A 303 38.47 6.82 -9.46
CA ASN A 303 38.01 7.81 -10.45
C ASN A 303 36.63 7.42 -11.05
N GLY A 304 35.61 7.33 -10.19
CA GLY A 304 34.23 6.98 -10.54
C GLY A 304 33.23 7.12 -9.39
N ASN A 305 31.96 7.33 -9.74
CA ASN A 305 30.86 7.47 -8.79
C ASN A 305 30.50 6.18 -8.04
N ILE A 306 29.96 6.35 -6.83
CA ILE A 306 29.62 5.26 -5.92
C ILE A 306 28.12 5.25 -5.60
N LEU A 307 27.52 4.07 -5.68
CA LEU A 307 26.19 3.73 -5.16
C LEU A 307 26.37 2.66 -4.07
N THR A 308 26.04 2.96 -2.81
CA THR A 308 26.19 1.96 -1.74
C THR A 308 25.24 2.20 -0.57
N ASP A 309 25.05 1.20 0.29
CA ASP A 309 24.57 1.48 1.63
C ASP A 309 25.65 2.21 2.45
N THR A 310 26.72 1.51 2.83
CA THR A 310 27.77 2.06 3.69
C THR A 310 29.05 2.35 2.92
N LEU A 311 29.40 3.63 2.79
CA LEU A 311 30.71 4.05 2.30
C LEU A 311 31.75 3.99 3.43
N LYS A 312 32.77 3.14 3.28
CA LYS A 312 33.96 3.06 4.14
C LYS A 312 35.06 3.92 3.51
N TYR A 313 35.02 5.23 3.78
CA TYR A 313 35.88 6.22 3.14
C TYR A 313 37.29 6.20 3.74
N ILE A 314 38.29 6.07 2.87
CA ILE A 314 39.73 6.25 3.17
C ILE A 314 40.36 7.21 2.15
N SER A 315 40.14 6.97 0.85
CA SER A 315 40.63 7.78 -0.27
C SER A 315 39.48 8.44 -1.06
N ASN A 316 39.83 9.45 -1.86
CA ASN A 316 38.88 10.24 -2.66
C ASN A 316 38.29 9.43 -3.83
N PHE A 317 37.09 9.83 -4.26
CA PHE A 317 36.38 9.16 -5.36
C PHE A 317 35.56 10.10 -6.26
N GLY A 318 35.26 9.66 -7.48
CA GLY A 318 34.41 10.34 -8.47
C GLY A 318 35.15 10.68 -9.77
N THR A 319 34.46 10.75 -10.90
CA THR A 319 35.09 10.97 -12.23
C THR A 319 35.47 12.43 -12.49
N SER A 320 36.75 12.67 -12.79
CA SER A 320 37.27 13.98 -13.20
C SER A 320 36.61 14.49 -14.49
N ASN A 321 36.26 15.78 -14.53
CA ASN A 321 35.67 16.47 -15.70
C ASN A 321 34.29 15.97 -16.18
N LEU A 322 33.61 15.06 -15.45
CA LEU A 322 32.29 14.52 -15.83
C LEU A 322 31.20 14.90 -14.79
N PRO A 323 30.06 15.50 -15.22
CA PRO A 323 28.89 15.68 -14.36
C PRO A 323 28.26 14.34 -13.96
N GLU A 324 28.32 13.98 -12.68
CA GLU A 324 27.85 12.68 -12.18
C GLU A 324 27.11 12.78 -10.83
N VAL A 325 26.57 11.64 -10.36
CA VAL A 325 26.00 11.54 -9.00
C VAL A 325 26.55 10.32 -8.27
N SER A 326 26.86 10.51 -6.98
CA SER A 326 27.13 9.43 -6.02
C SER A 326 26.12 9.47 -4.88
N TYR A 327 25.77 8.30 -4.34
CA TYR A 327 24.82 8.13 -3.25
C TYR A 327 25.27 7.06 -2.26
N PHE A 328 25.30 7.41 -0.97
CA PHE A 328 25.48 6.46 0.13
C PHE A 328 24.56 6.76 1.31
N ARG A 329 23.97 5.72 1.92
CA ARG A 329 23.08 5.89 3.08
C ARG A 329 23.83 6.16 4.39
N HIS A 330 25.00 5.54 4.54
CA HIS A 330 25.83 5.56 5.74
C HIS A 330 27.29 5.85 5.41
N LEU A 331 28.03 6.44 6.35
CA LEU A 331 29.43 6.80 6.20
C LEU A 331 30.27 6.32 7.40
N ASN A 332 31.31 5.55 7.11
CA ASN A 332 32.41 5.25 8.03
C ASN A 332 33.68 5.91 7.49
N ILE A 333 34.11 7.01 8.09
CA ILE A 333 35.20 7.86 7.59
C ILE A 333 36.49 7.70 8.41
N ASN A 334 37.49 7.04 7.82
CA ASN A 334 38.78 6.72 8.44
C ASN A 334 39.94 7.64 7.98
N SER A 335 39.61 8.81 7.44
CA SER A 335 40.51 9.91 7.09
C SER A 335 40.31 11.12 8.01
N ASP A 336 41.10 12.20 7.88
CA ASP A 336 40.88 13.49 8.56
C ASP A 336 39.85 14.40 7.85
N GLY A 337 39.52 14.08 6.59
CA GLY A 337 38.58 14.84 5.76
C GLY A 337 38.06 14.02 4.57
N PHE A 338 36.98 14.52 3.97
CA PHE A 338 36.23 13.87 2.89
C PHE A 338 36.34 14.65 1.59
N LYS A 339 36.51 13.95 0.47
CA LYS A 339 36.47 14.52 -0.88
C LYS A 339 35.85 13.54 -1.88
N SER A 340 34.65 13.87 -2.36
CA SER A 340 34.21 13.40 -3.68
C SER A 340 34.81 14.31 -4.78
N THR A 341 34.82 13.89 -6.04
CA THR A 341 35.50 14.65 -7.09
C THR A 341 34.84 16.00 -7.37
N SER A 342 35.71 17.02 -7.47
CA SER A 342 35.38 18.43 -7.61
C SER A 342 35.52 18.88 -9.06
N VAL A 343 34.53 19.62 -9.56
CA VAL A 343 34.42 20.24 -10.90
C VAL A 343 34.43 19.27 -12.10
N PRO A 344 33.55 19.47 -13.11
CA PRO A 344 32.88 20.72 -13.50
C PRO A 344 31.59 20.99 -12.72
N HIS A 345 31.00 22.16 -12.94
CA HIS A 345 29.65 22.46 -12.43
C HIS A 345 28.65 21.44 -12.99
N GLY A 346 28.08 20.61 -12.12
CA GLY A 346 27.07 19.65 -12.53
C GLY A 346 27.03 18.36 -11.71
N SER A 347 28.09 17.98 -11.00
CA SER A 347 28.07 16.79 -10.15
C SER A 347 27.32 17.00 -8.83
N ARG A 348 26.76 15.92 -8.26
CA ARG A 348 26.08 15.93 -6.94
C ARG A 348 26.52 14.78 -6.07
N LEU A 349 26.63 15.06 -4.78
CA LEU A 349 26.76 14.07 -3.72
C LEU A 349 25.43 14.01 -2.97
N VAL A 350 24.84 12.82 -2.89
CA VAL A 350 23.64 12.57 -2.09
C VAL A 350 24.01 11.68 -0.91
N VAL A 351 23.56 12.03 0.30
CA VAL A 351 23.84 11.25 1.50
C VAL A 351 22.54 10.82 2.19
N GLY A 352 22.54 9.66 2.85
CA GLY A 352 21.38 9.19 3.61
C GLY A 352 21.07 10.06 4.82
N ASP A 353 19.90 9.83 5.40
CA ASP A 353 19.50 10.31 6.72
C ASP A 353 20.51 9.88 7.81
N GLY A 354 21.08 8.67 7.70
CA GLY A 354 22.11 8.14 8.59
C GLY A 354 23.49 8.82 8.57
N VAL A 355 23.74 9.82 7.71
CA VAL A 355 24.99 10.61 7.70
C VAL A 355 24.82 11.95 8.44
N ASN A 356 25.64 12.21 9.45
CA ASN A 356 25.59 13.44 10.24
C ASN A 356 26.25 14.61 9.47
N VAL A 357 25.42 15.40 8.79
CA VAL A 357 25.85 16.60 8.04
C VAL A 357 25.84 17.83 8.93
N GLY A 358 27.01 18.44 9.10
CA GLY A 358 27.20 19.70 9.82
C GLY A 358 27.93 20.75 8.99
N VAL A 359 28.41 21.81 9.65
CA VAL A 359 29.25 22.85 9.06
C VAL A 359 30.39 23.24 10.00
N LYS A 360 31.56 23.54 9.44
CA LYS A 360 32.67 24.19 10.15
C LYS A 360 32.55 25.70 9.99
N THR A 361 32.55 26.44 11.10
CA THR A 361 32.55 27.91 11.10
C THR A 361 33.93 28.48 11.38
N ASN A 362 34.19 29.70 10.92
CA ASN A 362 35.45 30.39 11.19
C ASN A 362 35.57 30.73 12.68
N PRO A 363 36.68 30.40 13.35
CA PRO A 363 36.81 30.59 14.81
C PRO A 363 36.82 32.06 15.24
N ASN A 364 37.17 32.99 14.34
CA ASN A 364 37.17 34.43 14.63
C ASN A 364 35.84 35.11 14.24
N ASN A 365 35.00 34.45 13.44
CA ASN A 365 33.67 34.94 13.06
C ASN A 365 32.71 33.76 12.80
N PRO A 366 31.98 33.27 13.83
CA PRO A 366 31.08 32.12 13.70
C PRO A 366 29.93 32.28 12.69
N SER A 367 29.68 33.49 12.18
CA SER A 367 28.71 33.75 11.09
C SER A 367 29.23 33.34 9.71
N VAL A 368 30.54 33.10 9.57
CA VAL A 368 31.17 32.61 8.34
C VAL A 368 31.33 31.10 8.44
N ILE A 369 30.74 30.38 7.49
CA ILE A 369 30.95 28.94 7.30
C ILE A 369 32.14 28.76 6.36
N GLU A 370 33.02 27.80 6.66
CA GLU A 370 34.20 27.50 5.85
C GLU A 370 33.97 26.25 4.97
N ALA A 371 33.36 25.21 5.53
CA ALA A 371 33.12 23.93 4.87
C ALA A 371 31.85 23.23 5.42
N TRP A 372 31.33 22.27 4.65
CA TRP A 372 30.48 21.21 5.22
C TRP A 372 31.32 20.31 6.14
N THR A 373 30.67 19.59 7.03
CA THR A 373 31.29 18.48 7.77
C THR A 373 30.45 17.21 7.70
N PHE A 374 31.11 16.05 7.67
CA PHE A 374 30.50 14.73 7.89
C PHE A 374 31.14 14.09 9.11
N GLU A 375 30.35 13.61 10.07
CA GLU A 375 30.85 13.06 11.34
C GLU A 375 31.85 13.98 12.07
N ASN A 376 31.62 15.30 11.98
CA ASN A 376 32.48 16.39 12.46
C ASN A 376 33.84 16.56 11.75
N LYS A 377 34.11 15.81 10.67
CA LYS A 377 35.31 15.94 9.82
C LYS A 377 35.04 16.85 8.62
N ASN A 378 36.06 17.53 8.13
CA ASN A 378 35.91 18.50 7.03
C ASN A 378 35.51 17.81 5.71
N VAL A 379 34.65 18.45 4.93
CA VAL A 379 34.35 18.08 3.54
C VAL A 379 35.00 19.12 2.63
N ASP A 380 36.06 18.71 1.93
CA ASP A 380 36.78 19.57 0.98
C ASP A 380 36.02 19.68 -0.36
N SER A 381 35.25 18.64 -0.71
CA SER A 381 34.29 18.67 -1.82
C SER A 381 33.17 17.64 -1.63
N PRO A 382 31.89 17.98 -1.94
CA PRO A 382 31.40 19.26 -2.46
C PRO A 382 31.58 20.42 -1.46
N GLY A 383 31.81 21.63 -1.96
CA GLY A 383 32.11 22.78 -1.11
C GLY A 383 30.85 23.47 -0.58
N TYR A 384 30.93 24.14 0.57
CA TYR A 384 29.79 24.90 1.11
C TYR A 384 29.31 26.05 0.18
N TYR A 385 30.18 26.51 -0.72
CA TYR A 385 29.87 27.58 -1.67
C TYR A 385 29.76 27.15 -3.14
N SER A 386 30.05 25.89 -3.50
CA SER A 386 30.05 25.46 -4.91
C SER A 386 28.64 25.32 -5.50
N GLY A 387 27.62 25.04 -4.68
CA GLY A 387 26.22 25.22 -5.07
C GLY A 387 25.24 24.25 -4.38
N ASN A 388 24.19 23.90 -5.11
CA ASN A 388 23.21 22.86 -4.73
C ASN A 388 23.77 21.44 -4.98
N GLU A 389 25.01 21.20 -4.58
CA GLU A 389 25.80 20.00 -4.92
C GLU A 389 25.78 18.93 -3.83
N LEU A 390 25.48 19.30 -2.58
CA LEU A 390 25.23 18.36 -1.48
C LEU A 390 23.72 18.24 -1.22
N TRP A 391 23.20 17.03 -1.37
CA TRP A 391 21.81 16.67 -1.06
C TRP A 391 21.79 15.62 0.06
N LYS A 392 20.68 15.54 0.80
CA LYS A 392 20.43 14.54 1.84
C LYS A 392 19.05 13.89 1.64
N ASP A 393 18.92 12.61 1.94
CA ASP A 393 17.62 11.94 1.98
C ASP A 393 16.66 12.62 2.97
N SER A 394 15.37 12.41 2.73
CA SER A 394 14.29 12.75 3.68
C SER A 394 13.51 11.48 4.02
N ASN A 395 12.21 11.61 4.27
CA ASN A 395 11.25 10.51 4.18
C ASN A 395 11.25 9.88 2.76
N THR A 396 11.71 10.62 1.74
CA THR A 396 12.04 10.09 0.40
C THR A 396 13.53 9.76 0.31
N LYS A 397 13.86 8.54 -0.15
CA LYS A 397 15.23 8.12 -0.48
C LYS A 397 15.56 8.45 -1.93
N PHE A 398 16.81 8.81 -2.23
CA PHE A 398 17.23 9.16 -3.58
C PHE A 398 17.18 7.99 -4.58
N ILE A 399 17.58 6.80 -4.14
CA ILE A 399 17.54 5.53 -4.87
C ILE A 399 17.09 4.43 -3.89
N ASP A 400 16.15 3.58 -4.31
CA ASP A 400 15.82 2.34 -3.58
C ASP A 400 16.90 1.27 -3.84
N LEU A 401 17.88 1.18 -2.93
CA LEU A 401 18.95 0.18 -2.98
C LEU A 401 18.44 -1.27 -2.94
N LEU A 402 17.29 -1.55 -2.31
CA LEU A 402 16.72 -2.90 -2.25
C LEU A 402 16.11 -3.28 -3.61
N LYS A 403 15.43 -2.34 -4.27
CA LYS A 403 14.98 -2.49 -5.65
C LYS A 403 16.13 -2.71 -6.61
N VAL A 404 17.18 -1.87 -6.54
CA VAL A 404 18.38 -2.01 -7.39
C VAL A 404 19.08 -3.34 -7.16
N LYS A 405 19.17 -3.82 -5.91
CA LYS A 405 19.71 -5.16 -5.60
C LYS A 405 18.87 -6.28 -6.21
N SER A 406 17.56 -6.24 -6.01
CA SER A 406 16.62 -7.25 -6.54
C SER A 406 16.67 -7.34 -8.06
N ASP A 407 16.68 -6.20 -8.75
CA ASP A 407 16.81 -6.16 -10.21
C ASP A 407 18.20 -6.64 -10.67
N SER A 408 19.27 -6.30 -9.95
CA SER A 408 20.65 -6.78 -10.23
C SER A 408 20.78 -8.29 -10.08
N GLU A 409 20.24 -8.85 -9.00
CA GLU A 409 20.16 -10.31 -8.81
C GLU A 409 19.32 -10.97 -9.92
N ASN A 410 18.28 -10.30 -10.42
CA ASN A 410 17.50 -10.80 -11.55
C ASN A 410 18.28 -10.79 -12.88
N ILE A 411 19.00 -9.71 -13.18
CA ILE A 411 19.89 -9.62 -14.35
C ILE A 411 20.94 -10.73 -14.28
N ASN A 412 21.62 -10.89 -13.13
CA ASN A 412 22.61 -11.95 -12.90
C ASN A 412 22.04 -13.36 -13.19
N ARG A 413 20.82 -13.64 -12.72
CA ARG A 413 20.07 -14.87 -13.05
C ARG A 413 19.77 -15.00 -14.55
N GLN A 414 19.23 -13.96 -15.19
CA GLN A 414 18.88 -13.97 -16.62
C GLN A 414 20.11 -14.26 -17.50
N LEU A 415 21.20 -13.53 -17.30
CA LEU A 415 22.46 -13.71 -18.01
C LEU A 415 23.00 -15.14 -17.85
N SER A 416 22.92 -15.71 -16.64
CA SER A 416 23.34 -17.10 -16.35
C SER A 416 22.51 -18.19 -17.03
N GLY A 417 21.42 -17.82 -17.73
CA GLY A 417 20.61 -18.71 -18.56
C GLY A 417 20.95 -18.70 -20.05
N TYR A 418 21.97 -17.94 -20.47
CA TYR A 418 22.36 -17.77 -21.87
C TYR A 418 23.39 -18.82 -22.32
N LYS A 419 23.25 -19.30 -23.55
CA LYS A 419 24.12 -20.31 -24.18
C LYS A 419 25.20 -19.64 -25.02
N ASP A 420 26.29 -20.36 -25.25
CA ASP A 420 27.41 -19.90 -26.09
C ASP A 420 26.94 -19.48 -27.48
N ILE A 421 27.29 -18.25 -27.87
CA ILE A 421 26.98 -17.69 -29.19
C ILE A 421 28.01 -16.62 -29.56
N TYR A 422 28.41 -16.59 -30.83
CA TYR A 422 29.35 -15.63 -31.41
C TYR A 422 30.68 -15.44 -30.65
N SER A 423 31.11 -16.38 -29.82
CA SER A 423 32.38 -16.33 -29.09
C SER A 423 33.27 -17.51 -29.43
N VAL A 424 34.58 -17.27 -29.57
CA VAL A 424 35.60 -18.29 -29.82
C VAL A 424 36.73 -18.14 -28.79
N PRO A 425 36.89 -19.07 -27.84
CA PRO A 425 38.01 -19.04 -26.91
C PRO A 425 39.30 -19.54 -27.58
N ASP A 426 40.44 -18.99 -27.15
CA ASP A 426 41.76 -19.49 -27.47
C ASP A 426 42.67 -19.39 -26.23
N TYR A 427 43.15 -20.54 -25.75
CA TYR A 427 43.89 -20.69 -24.49
C TYR A 427 45.17 -21.53 -24.65
N HIS A 428 45.63 -21.75 -25.88
CA HIS A 428 46.77 -22.63 -26.18
C HIS A 428 48.13 -22.05 -25.74
N ASP A 429 48.29 -20.73 -25.75
CA ASP A 429 49.41 -20.02 -25.13
C ASP A 429 48.87 -19.17 -23.98
N TRP A 430 49.32 -19.45 -22.76
CA TRP A 430 48.91 -18.75 -21.55
C TRP A 430 49.27 -17.25 -21.55
N ASN A 431 50.22 -16.82 -22.41
CA ASN A 431 50.62 -15.43 -22.56
C ASN A 431 49.78 -14.66 -23.60
N GLN A 432 48.98 -15.37 -24.42
CA GLN A 432 48.20 -14.82 -25.54
C GLN A 432 46.74 -15.27 -25.52
N GLN A 433 46.24 -15.67 -24.35
CA GLN A 433 44.87 -16.17 -24.19
C GLN A 433 43.85 -15.08 -24.52
N LYS A 434 42.76 -15.48 -25.18
CA LYS A 434 41.72 -14.57 -25.62
C LYS A 434 40.35 -15.20 -25.76
N ILE A 435 39.35 -14.35 -25.84
CA ILE A 435 38.03 -14.68 -26.39
C ILE A 435 37.79 -13.72 -27.56
N THR A 436 37.63 -14.27 -28.77
CA THR A 436 37.31 -13.50 -29.98
C THR A 436 35.80 -13.51 -30.18
N ILE A 437 35.17 -12.34 -30.26
CA ILE A 437 33.78 -12.23 -30.68
C ILE A 437 33.67 -12.25 -32.21
N GLN A 438 32.54 -12.76 -32.72
CA GLN A 438 32.27 -12.94 -34.15
C GLN A 438 31.21 -11.97 -34.68
N ASN A 439 30.52 -11.25 -33.80
CA ASN A 439 29.52 -10.25 -34.16
C ASN A 439 29.70 -9.00 -33.26
N PRO A 440 30.37 -7.94 -33.74
CA PRO A 440 30.69 -6.75 -32.93
C PRO A 440 29.47 -5.88 -32.60
N ASP A 441 28.31 -6.15 -33.19
CA ASP A 441 27.12 -5.29 -33.15
C ASP A 441 25.91 -5.95 -32.45
N ASP A 442 26.16 -7.07 -31.77
CA ASP A 442 25.17 -7.96 -31.14
C ASP A 442 25.73 -8.54 -29.82
N VAL A 443 24.95 -9.32 -29.06
CA VAL A 443 25.44 -9.97 -27.83
C VAL A 443 26.06 -11.33 -28.14
N SER A 444 27.36 -11.43 -27.86
CA SER A 444 28.13 -12.65 -27.77
C SER A 444 28.10 -13.21 -26.34
N VAL A 445 28.16 -14.53 -26.19
CA VAL A 445 28.11 -15.21 -24.88
C VAL A 445 29.14 -16.32 -24.84
N TYR A 446 29.85 -16.43 -23.72
CA TYR A 446 30.79 -17.50 -23.42
C TYR A 446 30.55 -18.03 -22.00
N ASN A 447 30.14 -19.29 -21.87
CA ASN A 447 30.04 -19.96 -20.58
C ASN A 447 31.42 -20.52 -20.21
N TRP A 448 32.00 -19.92 -19.17
CA TRP A 448 33.34 -20.20 -18.69
C TRP A 448 33.45 -21.61 -18.11
N LYS A 449 34.41 -22.38 -18.62
CA LYS A 449 34.76 -23.70 -18.06
C LYS A 449 36.05 -23.60 -17.26
N HIS A 450 35.99 -24.00 -16.01
CA HIS A 450 37.16 -24.01 -15.12
C HIS A 450 38.25 -24.95 -15.66
N GLY A 451 39.46 -24.41 -15.80
CA GLY A 451 40.64 -25.16 -16.26
C GLY A 451 41.00 -24.98 -17.75
N GLU A 452 40.15 -24.40 -18.60
CA GLU A 452 40.55 -24.03 -19.97
C GLU A 452 41.55 -22.87 -19.96
N PHE A 453 41.26 -21.79 -19.22
CA PHE A 453 42.12 -20.61 -19.09
C PHE A 453 42.95 -20.61 -17.80
N LYS A 454 44.17 -20.04 -17.86
CA LYS A 454 44.90 -19.52 -16.70
C LYS A 454 44.37 -18.15 -16.31
N THR A 455 44.20 -17.90 -15.01
CA THR A 455 43.73 -16.60 -14.51
C THR A 455 44.73 -15.89 -13.60
N ASP A 456 45.16 -16.52 -12.52
CA ASP A 456 46.09 -15.93 -11.56
C ASP A 456 47.46 -15.62 -12.20
N GLY A 457 47.80 -14.33 -12.30
CA GLY A 457 49.02 -13.85 -12.95
C GLY A 457 48.95 -13.75 -14.48
N TYR A 458 47.80 -14.03 -15.10
CA TYR A 458 47.62 -14.06 -16.55
C TYR A 458 46.51 -13.12 -17.04
N ASN A 459 46.52 -12.84 -18.35
CA ASN A 459 45.47 -12.12 -19.04
C ASN A 459 44.58 -13.08 -19.85
N VAL A 460 43.31 -12.69 -20.04
CA VAL A 460 42.43 -13.19 -21.10
C VAL A 460 41.87 -11.97 -21.82
N ASN A 461 42.42 -11.68 -22.99
CA ASN A 461 42.10 -10.47 -23.75
C ASN A 461 40.86 -10.67 -24.63
N ILE A 462 40.09 -9.62 -24.90
CA ILE A 462 38.89 -9.72 -25.74
C ILE A 462 39.20 -9.13 -27.11
N HIS A 463 38.90 -9.88 -28.18
CA HIS A 463 39.21 -9.49 -29.56
C HIS A 463 37.94 -9.38 -30.40
N GLY A 464 37.92 -8.49 -31.39
CA GLY A 464 36.87 -8.44 -32.41
C GLY A 464 35.72 -7.49 -32.10
N PHE A 465 35.85 -6.60 -31.12
CA PHE A 465 35.02 -5.39 -31.06
C PHE A 465 35.38 -4.46 -32.24
N GLU A 466 34.47 -3.55 -32.59
CA GLU A 466 34.69 -2.56 -33.64
C GLU A 466 34.31 -1.16 -33.13
N ARG A 467 35.02 -0.12 -33.58
CA ARG A 467 34.72 1.24 -33.17
C ARG A 467 33.41 1.74 -33.80
N GLY A 468 32.61 2.46 -33.03
CA GLY A 468 31.22 2.79 -33.35
C GLY A 468 30.26 1.60 -33.33
N LYS A 469 30.62 0.47 -32.70
CA LYS A 469 29.76 -0.71 -32.51
C LYS A 469 29.61 -1.06 -31.03
N ASN A 470 28.36 -1.26 -30.60
CA ASN A 470 28.02 -1.50 -29.20
C ASN A 470 27.45 -2.91 -28.93
N GLY A 471 28.07 -3.92 -29.56
CA GLY A 471 27.93 -5.30 -29.13
C GLY A 471 28.49 -5.55 -27.71
N SER A 472 28.30 -6.75 -27.20
CA SER A 472 28.73 -7.10 -25.83
C SER A 472 29.13 -8.57 -25.73
N LEU A 473 30.04 -8.89 -24.82
CA LEU A 473 30.44 -10.25 -24.46
C LEU A 473 30.01 -10.54 -23.02
N ILE A 474 29.12 -11.53 -22.83
CA ILE A 474 28.78 -12.06 -21.51
C ILE A 474 29.69 -13.26 -21.22
N ILE A 475 30.53 -13.17 -20.20
CA ILE A 475 31.34 -14.27 -19.66
C ILE A 475 30.63 -14.82 -18.43
N ASN A 476 29.93 -15.93 -18.59
CA ASN A 476 29.15 -16.59 -17.55
C ASN A 476 30.03 -17.54 -16.73
N VAL A 477 30.28 -17.23 -15.45
CA VAL A 477 31.11 -18.05 -14.56
C VAL A 477 30.24 -18.74 -13.50
N ASP A 478 30.06 -20.06 -13.64
CA ASP A 478 29.42 -20.88 -12.60
C ASP A 478 30.40 -21.20 -11.47
N MET A 479 30.10 -20.70 -10.28
CA MET A 479 30.88 -20.83 -9.05
C MET A 479 30.49 -22.05 -8.21
N LYS A 480 29.67 -22.96 -8.74
CA LYS A 480 29.26 -24.21 -8.08
C LYS A 480 30.42 -24.97 -7.44
N GLY A 481 30.41 -25.04 -6.11
CA GLY A 481 31.41 -25.76 -5.31
C GLY A 481 32.70 -24.97 -5.03
N LEU A 482 32.81 -23.72 -5.51
CA LEU A 482 33.93 -22.82 -5.27
C LEU A 482 33.56 -21.77 -4.19
N GLN A 483 34.56 -21.30 -3.45
CA GLN A 483 34.41 -20.22 -2.46
C GLN A 483 35.05 -18.90 -2.92
N SER A 484 35.90 -18.95 -3.95
CA SER A 484 36.53 -17.76 -4.52
C SER A 484 36.89 -17.93 -5.99
N PHE A 485 37.07 -16.80 -6.68
CA PHE A 485 37.59 -16.74 -8.05
C PHE A 485 38.69 -15.68 -8.16
N VAL A 486 39.84 -16.07 -8.70
CA VAL A 486 40.86 -15.11 -9.16
C VAL A 486 40.56 -14.79 -10.62
N MET A 487 40.15 -13.56 -10.89
CA MET A 487 39.85 -13.04 -12.22
C MET A 487 41.16 -12.70 -12.98
N PRO A 488 41.27 -13.04 -14.27
CA PRO A 488 42.41 -12.66 -15.09
C PRO A 488 42.45 -11.15 -15.32
N GLY A 489 43.61 -10.64 -15.78
CA GLY A 489 43.66 -9.34 -16.44
C GLY A 489 42.93 -9.37 -17.79
N SER A 490 42.51 -8.22 -18.29
CA SER A 490 41.83 -8.11 -19.59
C SER A 490 42.11 -6.76 -20.27
N THR A 491 42.02 -6.74 -21.58
CA THR A 491 41.94 -5.54 -22.41
C THR A 491 41.17 -5.86 -23.69
N TYR A 492 40.68 -4.84 -24.40
CA TYR A 492 39.98 -5.01 -25.68
C TYR A 492 40.90 -4.69 -26.85
N TYR A 493 40.91 -5.55 -27.87
CA TYR A 493 41.57 -5.34 -29.15
C TYR A 493 40.51 -5.24 -30.26
N TYR A 494 40.48 -4.08 -30.91
CA TYR A 494 39.54 -3.76 -31.98
C TYR A 494 39.97 -4.38 -33.31
N SER A 495 39.02 -4.59 -34.24
CA SER A 495 39.29 -5.09 -35.59
C SER A 495 40.21 -4.18 -36.43
N ASP A 496 40.36 -2.91 -36.07
CA ASP A 496 41.31 -1.97 -36.69
C ASP A 496 42.77 -2.13 -36.16
N GLY A 497 43.00 -3.02 -35.19
CA GLY A 497 44.28 -3.25 -34.54
C GLY A 497 44.60 -2.29 -33.39
N SER A 498 43.71 -1.33 -33.08
CA SER A 498 43.83 -0.49 -31.90
C SER A 498 43.40 -1.22 -30.62
N GLN A 499 43.78 -0.67 -29.47
CA GLN A 499 43.42 -1.18 -28.14
C GLN A 499 42.47 -0.18 -27.47
N ALA A 500 41.59 -0.65 -26.58
CA ALA A 500 40.83 0.24 -25.70
C ALA A 500 41.76 1.01 -24.75
N ASN A 501 41.41 2.27 -24.46
CA ASN A 501 42.10 3.04 -23.44
C ASN A 501 41.88 2.40 -22.06
N ILE A 502 42.90 2.51 -21.21
CA ILE A 502 42.87 1.99 -19.83
C ILE A 502 43.28 3.06 -18.79
N ALA A 503 43.41 4.31 -19.21
CA ALA A 503 43.57 5.48 -18.35
C ALA A 503 42.19 6.02 -17.88
N GLU A 504 42.21 7.17 -17.19
CA GLU A 504 41.00 7.94 -16.91
C GLU A 504 40.31 8.40 -18.21
N VAL A 505 38.98 8.25 -18.28
CA VAL A 505 38.16 8.65 -19.43
C VAL A 505 36.86 9.34 -19.00
N THR A 506 36.35 10.23 -19.86
CA THR A 506 35.02 10.87 -19.75
C THR A 506 34.08 10.49 -20.90
N GLU A 507 34.58 9.71 -21.86
CA GLU A 507 33.84 9.08 -22.94
C GLU A 507 34.11 7.58 -22.84
N TRP A 508 33.08 6.76 -23.07
CA TRP A 508 33.15 5.32 -22.81
C TRP A 508 33.59 4.56 -24.06
N GLU A 509 34.37 3.49 -23.87
CA GLU A 509 34.89 2.67 -24.98
C GLU A 509 33.79 1.91 -25.73
N ASP A 510 34.06 1.60 -26.99
CA ASP A 510 33.22 0.73 -27.82
C ASP A 510 33.35 -0.74 -27.37
N GLY A 511 32.23 -1.42 -27.23
CA GLY A 511 32.18 -2.82 -26.79
C GLY A 511 32.28 -3.01 -25.27
N ASN A 512 31.58 -4.02 -24.76
CA ASN A 512 31.42 -4.24 -23.31
C ASN A 512 31.61 -5.72 -22.95
N THR A 513 32.32 -6.02 -21.87
CA THR A 513 32.48 -7.40 -21.37
C THR A 513 31.92 -7.54 -19.97
N ILE A 514 30.84 -8.29 -19.80
CA ILE A 514 30.19 -8.57 -18.51
C ILE A 514 30.68 -9.91 -17.98
N TRP A 515 31.46 -9.89 -16.90
CA TRP A 515 31.80 -11.07 -16.10
C TRP A 515 30.68 -11.37 -15.11
N ASN A 516 29.82 -12.30 -15.46
CA ASN A 516 28.62 -12.66 -14.70
C ASN A 516 28.86 -13.87 -13.81
N PHE A 517 29.02 -13.65 -12.50
CA PHE A 517 29.32 -14.68 -11.50
C PHE A 517 28.04 -15.15 -10.81
N TYR A 518 27.75 -16.44 -10.92
CA TYR A 518 26.56 -17.09 -10.34
C TYR A 518 26.95 -18.45 -9.75
N ASP A 519 26.09 -19.08 -8.95
CA ASP A 519 26.34 -20.41 -8.38
C ASP A 519 25.16 -21.35 -8.67
N SER A 520 25.31 -22.28 -9.62
CA SER A 520 24.25 -23.21 -10.02
C SER A 520 23.88 -24.25 -8.95
N SER A 521 24.55 -24.27 -7.79
CA SER A 521 24.14 -25.06 -6.62
C SER A 521 23.17 -24.34 -5.68
N LYS A 522 22.93 -23.03 -5.84
CA LYS A 522 21.99 -22.27 -5.00
C LYS A 522 20.62 -22.15 -5.66
N PRO A 523 19.50 -22.22 -4.89
CA PRO A 523 18.16 -22.04 -5.45
C PRO A 523 17.94 -20.68 -6.12
N ASP A 524 18.55 -19.62 -5.60
CA ASP A 524 18.52 -18.26 -6.14
C ASP A 524 19.60 -18.00 -7.22
N ARG A 525 20.51 -18.97 -7.42
CA ARG A 525 21.72 -18.92 -8.25
C ARG A 525 22.74 -17.83 -7.87
N ILE A 526 22.61 -17.15 -6.72
CA ILE A 526 23.47 -16.01 -6.36
C ILE A 526 24.74 -16.49 -5.64
N PHE A 527 25.91 -16.23 -6.26
CA PHE A 527 27.21 -16.46 -5.64
C PHE A 527 27.49 -15.46 -4.52
N ARG A 528 28.10 -15.94 -3.42
CA ARG A 528 28.34 -15.18 -2.17
C ARG A 528 29.75 -15.37 -1.59
N GLY A 529 30.71 -15.83 -2.40
CA GLY A 529 32.12 -15.94 -2.02
C GLY A 529 32.93 -14.68 -2.36
N LYS A 530 34.25 -14.83 -2.52
CA LYS A 530 35.17 -13.72 -2.85
C LYS A 530 35.65 -13.74 -4.30
N ILE A 531 35.63 -12.60 -4.98
CA ILE A 531 36.28 -12.39 -6.28
C ILE A 531 37.42 -11.38 -6.10
N ASN A 532 38.55 -11.59 -6.78
CA ASN A 532 39.61 -10.59 -6.88
C ASN A 532 40.33 -10.67 -8.24
N ASN A 533 40.80 -9.56 -8.80
CA ASN A 533 41.56 -9.54 -10.05
C ASN A 533 43.07 -9.58 -9.81
N SER A 534 43.77 -10.55 -10.41
CA SER A 534 45.22 -10.69 -10.25
C SER A 534 46.03 -9.63 -11.01
N ARG A 535 45.44 -9.01 -12.03
CA ARG A 535 46.08 -8.09 -12.98
C ARG A 535 45.09 -7.01 -13.44
N ALA A 536 45.62 -5.99 -14.10
CA ALA A 536 44.81 -4.91 -14.67
C ALA A 536 43.74 -5.45 -15.62
N ALA A 537 42.49 -5.01 -15.44
CA ALA A 537 41.34 -5.51 -16.19
C ALA A 537 40.36 -4.38 -16.57
N ILE A 538 39.65 -4.61 -17.68
CA ILE A 538 38.54 -3.79 -18.18
C ILE A 538 37.28 -4.65 -18.34
N GLY A 539 36.12 -4.09 -18.01
CA GLY A 539 34.82 -4.71 -18.17
C GLY A 539 33.87 -4.42 -17.00
N ILE A 540 32.85 -5.26 -16.85
CA ILE A 540 31.85 -5.16 -15.80
C ILE A 540 31.87 -6.42 -14.96
N ILE A 541 32.03 -6.29 -13.64
CA ILE A 541 31.90 -7.42 -12.69
C ILE A 541 30.48 -7.44 -12.15
N MET A 542 29.73 -8.50 -12.49
CA MET A 542 28.35 -8.70 -12.06
C MET A 542 28.26 -9.87 -11.07
N ALA A 543 28.31 -9.56 -9.78
CA ALA A 543 28.37 -10.53 -8.68
C ALA A 543 27.58 -10.07 -7.43
N PRO A 544 26.26 -9.80 -7.54
CA PRO A 544 25.49 -8.98 -6.58
C PRO A 544 25.39 -9.53 -5.14
N GLY A 545 25.76 -10.79 -4.88
CA GLY A 545 25.83 -11.37 -3.53
C GLY A 545 27.25 -11.53 -2.97
N ALA A 546 28.29 -11.25 -3.76
CA ALA A 546 29.68 -11.55 -3.44
C ALA A 546 30.45 -10.38 -2.81
N THR A 547 31.64 -10.67 -2.30
CA THR A 547 32.67 -9.66 -2.01
C THR A 547 33.64 -9.55 -3.18
N VAL A 548 33.83 -8.36 -3.76
CA VAL A 548 34.82 -8.08 -4.81
C VAL A 548 35.96 -7.26 -4.22
N ASP A 549 37.20 -7.73 -4.36
CA ASP A 549 38.41 -7.04 -3.91
C ASP A 549 39.28 -6.71 -5.13
N LEU A 550 39.33 -5.43 -5.49
CA LEU A 550 40.06 -4.93 -6.65
C LEU A 550 41.55 -4.85 -6.31
N THR A 551 42.23 -6.00 -6.37
CA THR A 551 43.64 -6.17 -6.00
C THR A 551 44.64 -5.68 -7.05
N ALA A 552 44.16 -5.34 -8.25
CA ALA A 552 44.92 -4.68 -9.32
C ALA A 552 44.00 -3.69 -10.07
N ASN A 553 44.55 -2.83 -10.95
CA ASN A 553 43.76 -1.78 -11.59
C ASN A 553 42.50 -2.29 -12.30
N PHE A 554 41.38 -1.57 -12.16
CA PHE A 554 40.11 -1.97 -12.75
C PHE A 554 39.39 -0.82 -13.45
N ASN A 555 38.97 -1.04 -14.68
CA ASN A 555 38.27 -0.06 -15.51
C ASN A 555 36.85 -0.56 -15.86
N GLY A 556 35.84 0.16 -15.40
CA GLY A 556 34.43 -0.18 -15.61
C GLY A 556 33.67 -0.56 -14.35
N THR A 557 32.39 -0.91 -14.53
CA THR A 557 31.44 -1.09 -13.42
C THR A 557 31.67 -2.35 -12.57
N VAL A 558 31.53 -2.23 -11.25
CA VAL A 558 31.50 -3.37 -10.31
C VAL A 558 30.18 -3.38 -9.54
N VAL A 559 29.46 -4.51 -9.57
CA VAL A 559 28.19 -4.73 -8.86
C VAL A 559 28.34 -5.92 -7.91
N ALA A 560 28.34 -5.64 -6.61
CA ALA A 560 28.61 -6.63 -5.56
C ALA A 560 27.83 -6.35 -4.27
N ASN A 561 27.87 -7.28 -3.31
CA ASN A 561 27.41 -7.00 -1.96
C ASN A 561 28.42 -6.09 -1.24
N ASP A 562 29.70 -6.42 -1.34
CA ASP A 562 30.80 -5.64 -0.76
C ASP A 562 31.91 -5.42 -1.80
N ILE A 563 32.40 -4.18 -1.91
CA ILE A 563 33.51 -3.81 -2.79
C ILE A 563 34.66 -3.26 -1.96
N ILE A 564 35.87 -3.75 -2.20
CA ILE A 564 37.11 -3.25 -1.61
C ILE A 564 38.02 -2.76 -2.74
N VAL A 565 38.31 -1.46 -2.76
CA VAL A 565 39.14 -0.83 -3.80
C VAL A 565 40.59 -0.80 -3.31
N THR A 566 41.28 -1.94 -3.40
CA THR A 566 42.65 -2.12 -2.89
C THR A 566 43.71 -1.53 -3.83
N ALA A 567 43.43 -1.49 -5.14
CA ALA A 567 44.21 -0.82 -6.18
C ALA A 567 43.34 0.24 -6.90
N GLU A 568 43.98 1.12 -7.68
CA GLU A 568 43.31 2.21 -8.39
C GLU A 568 42.25 1.73 -9.40
N SER A 569 41.14 2.46 -9.52
CA SER A 569 40.08 2.10 -10.47
C SER A 569 39.49 3.32 -11.18
N HIS A 570 39.07 3.14 -12.44
CA HIS A 570 38.48 4.18 -13.28
C HIS A 570 37.10 3.78 -13.82
N ARG A 571 36.20 4.74 -13.97
CA ARG A 571 34.86 4.51 -14.50
C ARG A 571 34.84 4.16 -15.98
N THR A 572 33.96 3.25 -16.37
CA THR A 572 33.55 2.99 -17.77
C THR A 572 32.16 2.35 -17.74
N ASP A 573 31.13 3.12 -18.08
CA ASP A 573 29.72 2.67 -18.01
C ASP A 573 29.35 1.68 -19.13
N PHE A 574 28.24 0.96 -18.97
CA PHE A 574 27.76 0.03 -19.99
C PHE A 574 27.19 0.76 -21.22
N THR A 575 27.89 0.73 -22.35
CA THR A 575 27.44 1.32 -23.63
C THR A 575 26.67 0.36 -24.54
N GLY A 576 26.57 -0.92 -24.14
CA GLY A 576 26.05 -1.99 -24.97
C GLY A 576 24.56 -1.87 -25.31
N LYS A 577 24.14 -2.56 -26.37
CA LYS A 577 22.72 -2.71 -26.72
C LYS A 577 21.91 -3.38 -25.61
N SER A 578 20.59 -3.20 -25.67
CA SER A 578 19.70 -3.88 -24.72
C SER A 578 19.80 -5.39 -24.85
N ILE A 579 19.88 -6.04 -23.68
CA ILE A 579 19.87 -7.48 -23.52
C ILE A 579 18.42 -8.02 -23.71
N ASP A 580 17.44 -7.11 -23.84
CA ASP A 580 16.06 -7.36 -24.28
C ASP A 580 16.01 -7.90 -25.73
N TYR A 581 16.19 -9.21 -25.91
CA TYR A 581 15.77 -9.91 -27.11
C TYR A 581 14.32 -10.38 -26.97
N PRO A 582 13.34 -9.67 -27.53
CA PRO A 582 12.09 -9.59 -26.80
C PRO A 582 10.95 -10.28 -27.55
N ALA A 583 10.05 -10.90 -26.80
CA ALA A 583 8.96 -11.70 -27.34
C ALA A 583 7.63 -10.92 -27.36
N ASP A 584 6.84 -11.11 -28.41
CA ASP A 584 5.52 -10.50 -28.52
C ASP A 584 4.44 -11.50 -28.04
N PHE A 585 3.49 -11.03 -27.24
CA PHE A 585 2.34 -11.80 -26.78
C PHE A 585 1.05 -11.20 -27.37
N HIS A 586 0.25 -12.00 -28.06
CA HIS A 586 -0.99 -11.58 -28.71
C HIS A 586 -2.16 -12.46 -28.25
N PHE A 587 -3.33 -11.85 -28.07
CA PHE A 587 -4.60 -12.53 -27.77
C PHE A 587 -5.79 -11.66 -28.20
N THR A 588 -7.00 -12.21 -28.13
CA THR A 588 -8.27 -11.49 -28.36
C THR A 588 -9.16 -11.67 -27.14
N LYS A 589 -9.84 -10.62 -26.67
CA LYS A 589 -10.93 -10.73 -25.69
C LYS A 589 -12.24 -10.92 -26.46
N ALA A 590 -12.99 -11.97 -26.13
CA ALA A 590 -14.16 -12.40 -26.92
C ALA A 590 -15.32 -12.88 -26.04
N ASP A 591 -16.54 -12.88 -26.59
CA ASP A 591 -17.70 -13.50 -25.92
C ASP A 591 -17.73 -15.04 -26.07
N GLU A 592 -18.69 -15.69 -25.42
CA GLU A 592 -18.99 -17.14 -25.55
C GLU A 592 -19.26 -17.61 -27.00
N LYS A 593 -19.55 -16.70 -27.92
CA LYS A 593 -19.81 -16.96 -29.35
C LYS A 593 -18.59 -16.63 -30.23
N LYS A 594 -17.47 -16.28 -29.61
CA LYS A 594 -16.19 -15.88 -30.22
C LYS A 594 -16.26 -14.60 -31.06
N HIS A 595 -17.20 -13.71 -30.76
CA HIS A 595 -17.15 -12.32 -31.23
C HIS A 595 -16.10 -11.53 -30.45
N GLY A 596 -15.19 -10.85 -31.13
CA GLY A 596 -14.20 -9.98 -30.50
C GLY A 596 -14.83 -8.75 -29.84
N LEU A 597 -14.37 -8.41 -28.64
CA LEU A 597 -14.96 -7.37 -27.80
C LEU A 597 -14.02 -6.16 -27.62
N PRO A 598 -14.39 -4.97 -28.12
CA PRO A 598 -13.56 -3.78 -28.06
C PRO A 598 -13.52 -3.15 -26.66
N ASN A 599 -12.59 -2.22 -26.47
CA ASN A 599 -12.47 -1.34 -25.30
C ASN A 599 -12.12 -1.99 -23.95
N ALA A 600 -12.00 -3.33 -23.85
CA ALA A 600 -11.42 -4.01 -22.69
C ALA A 600 -10.03 -3.47 -22.40
N VAL A 601 -9.64 -3.35 -21.13
CA VAL A 601 -8.36 -2.78 -20.72
C VAL A 601 -7.59 -3.81 -19.88
N PHE A 602 -6.32 -4.03 -20.23
CA PHE A 602 -5.45 -5.00 -19.57
C PHE A 602 -4.09 -4.40 -19.20
N GLU A 603 -3.49 -4.91 -18.12
CA GLU A 603 -2.09 -4.64 -17.75
C GLU A 603 -1.31 -5.96 -17.59
N LEU A 604 0.02 -5.86 -17.63
CA LEU A 604 0.93 -6.93 -17.18
C LEU A 604 1.59 -6.54 -15.87
N ARG A 605 1.72 -7.51 -14.97
CA ARG A 605 2.60 -7.44 -13.78
C ARG A 605 3.67 -8.52 -13.85
N ASP A 606 4.82 -8.32 -13.21
CA ASP A 606 5.82 -9.40 -13.04
C ASP A 606 5.49 -10.35 -11.87
N GLU A 607 6.40 -11.27 -11.56
CA GLU A 607 6.25 -12.22 -10.44
C GLU A 607 6.30 -11.59 -9.04
N TYR A 608 6.71 -10.33 -8.93
CA TYR A 608 6.65 -9.52 -7.71
C TYR A 608 5.41 -8.60 -7.70
N ASP A 609 4.46 -8.84 -8.62
CA ASP A 609 3.24 -8.06 -8.83
C ASP A 609 3.48 -6.58 -9.18
N ARG A 610 4.66 -6.25 -9.73
CA ARG A 610 5.01 -4.89 -10.15
C ARG A 610 4.46 -4.65 -11.57
N VAL A 611 3.70 -3.57 -11.75
CA VAL A 611 3.11 -3.19 -13.06
C VAL A 611 4.21 -2.84 -14.06
N ILE A 612 4.09 -3.32 -15.30
CA ILE A 612 5.11 -3.20 -16.34
C ILE A 612 4.83 -2.04 -17.29
N ASN A 613 5.86 -1.23 -17.56
CA ASN A 613 5.85 -0.26 -18.66
C ASN A 613 5.90 -0.98 -20.00
N LEU A 614 4.85 -0.81 -20.79
CA LEU A 614 4.59 -1.51 -22.04
C LEU A 614 5.20 -0.76 -23.23
N LYS A 615 5.53 -1.52 -24.28
CA LYS A 615 6.17 -1.03 -25.50
C LYS A 615 5.25 -1.24 -26.71
N ASP A 616 5.38 -0.39 -27.73
CA ASP A 616 4.82 -0.64 -29.07
C ASP A 616 5.72 -1.56 -29.92
N SER A 617 5.31 -1.82 -31.17
CA SER A 617 6.05 -2.65 -32.13
C SER A 617 7.42 -2.08 -32.53
N ASP A 618 7.64 -0.78 -32.36
CA ASP A 618 8.89 -0.10 -32.67
C ASP A 618 9.81 -0.04 -31.45
N GLY A 619 9.24 -0.10 -30.24
CA GLY A 619 9.89 -0.23 -28.94
C GLY A 619 9.69 0.96 -28.01
N ASN A 620 8.87 1.95 -28.41
CA ASN A 620 8.59 3.14 -27.61
C ASN A 620 7.69 2.79 -26.43
N ILE A 621 7.86 3.45 -25.28
CA ILE A 621 7.01 3.23 -24.11
C ILE A 621 5.64 3.90 -24.33
N ILE A 622 4.57 3.14 -24.16
CA ILE A 622 3.17 3.59 -24.41
C ILE A 622 2.32 3.72 -23.15
N GLY A 623 2.92 3.53 -21.96
CA GLY A 623 2.22 3.51 -20.66
C GLY A 623 2.22 2.11 -20.07
N ASN A 624 1.20 1.78 -19.27
CA ASN A 624 1.08 0.53 -18.50
C ASN A 624 -0.18 -0.32 -18.86
N GLU A 625 -1.07 0.20 -19.70
CA GLU A 625 -2.31 -0.47 -20.11
C GLU A 625 -2.39 -0.65 -21.65
N VAL A 626 -3.01 -1.75 -22.11
CA VAL A 626 -3.42 -1.96 -23.50
C VAL A 626 -4.94 -2.07 -23.57
N ARG A 627 -5.53 -1.48 -24.62
CA ARG A 627 -6.96 -1.56 -24.92
C ARG A 627 -7.21 -2.51 -26.09
N SER A 628 -8.29 -3.29 -26.04
CA SER A 628 -8.71 -4.13 -27.17
C SER A 628 -9.28 -3.31 -28.33
N ASP A 629 -8.87 -3.67 -29.55
CA ASP A 629 -9.28 -3.00 -30.78
C ASP A 629 -10.72 -3.36 -31.21
N SER A 630 -11.17 -2.88 -32.37
CA SER A 630 -12.52 -3.15 -32.91
C SER A 630 -12.80 -4.63 -33.23
N MET A 631 -11.77 -5.48 -33.24
CA MET A 631 -11.87 -6.94 -33.36
C MET A 631 -11.57 -7.65 -32.03
N GLY A 632 -11.49 -6.91 -30.92
CA GLY A 632 -11.18 -7.41 -29.59
C GLY A 632 -9.72 -7.79 -29.37
N LYS A 633 -8.82 -7.51 -30.31
CA LYS A 633 -7.42 -7.96 -30.28
C LYS A 633 -6.54 -7.06 -29.42
N LEU A 634 -5.56 -7.66 -28.74
CA LEU A 634 -4.46 -6.97 -28.04
C LEU A 634 -3.11 -7.56 -28.42
N SER A 635 -2.07 -6.74 -28.24
CA SER A 635 -0.66 -7.12 -28.35
C SER A 635 0.11 -6.48 -27.19
N PHE A 636 0.92 -7.28 -26.51
CA PHE A 636 2.03 -6.79 -25.70
C PHE A 636 3.32 -7.03 -26.48
N TYR A 637 3.92 -5.95 -26.99
CA TYR A 637 5.16 -6.04 -27.76
C TYR A 637 6.38 -6.02 -26.85
N LYS A 638 7.44 -6.68 -27.33
CA LYS A 638 8.79 -6.62 -26.79
C LYS A 638 8.89 -6.91 -25.28
N LEU A 639 8.26 -8.00 -24.84
CA LEU A 639 8.41 -8.55 -23.49
C LEU A 639 9.80 -9.16 -23.31
N THR A 640 10.43 -8.88 -22.18
CA THR A 640 11.80 -9.32 -21.87
C THR A 640 11.79 -10.72 -21.23
N THR A 641 12.95 -11.35 -21.01
CA THR A 641 13.00 -12.70 -20.40
C THR A 641 12.47 -12.66 -18.96
N GLY A 642 11.38 -13.36 -18.66
CA GLY A 642 10.76 -13.29 -17.33
C GLY A 642 9.43 -14.06 -17.21
N VAL A 643 8.79 -13.89 -16.06
CA VAL A 643 7.45 -14.39 -15.77
C VAL A 643 6.53 -13.20 -15.55
N TYR A 644 5.40 -13.17 -16.26
CA TYR A 644 4.40 -12.11 -16.17
C TYR A 644 3.00 -12.67 -15.94
N TYR A 645 2.14 -11.84 -15.38
CA TYR A 645 0.75 -12.14 -15.06
C TYR A 645 -0.16 -11.10 -15.72
N LEU A 646 -1.18 -11.59 -16.44
CA LEU A 646 -2.19 -10.78 -17.10
C LEU A 646 -3.35 -10.50 -16.15
N TYR A 647 -3.76 -9.23 -16.10
CA TYR A 647 -4.91 -8.75 -15.34
C TYR A 647 -5.84 -7.93 -16.25
N GLU A 648 -7.16 -8.11 -16.13
CA GLU A 648 -8.14 -7.21 -16.74
C GLU A 648 -8.48 -6.08 -15.75
N LYS A 649 -8.41 -4.84 -16.22
CA LYS A 649 -8.61 -3.63 -15.42
C LYS A 649 -10.04 -3.09 -15.55
N ARG A 650 -10.60 -3.22 -16.75
CA ARG A 650 -11.98 -2.85 -17.09
C ARG A 650 -12.47 -3.73 -18.23
N ALA A 651 -13.66 -4.32 -18.06
CA ALA A 651 -14.34 -5.05 -19.10
C ALA A 651 -14.92 -4.13 -20.20
N PRO A 652 -15.27 -4.68 -21.38
CA PRO A 652 -16.16 -4.01 -22.32
C PRO A 652 -17.53 -3.71 -21.70
N ASP A 653 -18.20 -2.66 -22.17
CA ASP A 653 -19.54 -2.26 -21.72
C ASP A 653 -20.53 -3.44 -21.81
N GLY A 654 -21.22 -3.74 -20.70
CA GLY A 654 -22.19 -4.83 -20.60
C GLY A 654 -21.61 -6.22 -20.23
N TYR A 655 -20.31 -6.31 -19.92
CA TYR A 655 -19.64 -7.55 -19.49
C TYR A 655 -19.00 -7.40 -18.10
N GLN A 656 -18.87 -8.50 -17.36
CA GLN A 656 -18.19 -8.51 -16.07
C GLN A 656 -16.65 -8.49 -16.24
N ARG A 657 -15.95 -7.79 -15.34
CA ARG A 657 -14.48 -7.82 -15.25
C ARG A 657 -14.01 -9.15 -14.69
N ILE A 658 -12.97 -9.73 -15.29
CA ILE A 658 -12.32 -10.93 -14.75
C ILE A 658 -11.27 -10.51 -13.72
N ASP A 659 -11.60 -10.67 -12.44
CA ASP A 659 -10.71 -10.31 -11.33
C ASP A 659 -9.54 -11.30 -11.14
N GLY A 660 -8.45 -10.76 -10.59
CA GLY A 660 -7.24 -11.51 -10.25
C GLY A 660 -6.37 -11.91 -11.44
N ARG A 661 -5.48 -12.88 -11.21
CA ARG A 661 -4.50 -13.35 -12.20
C ARG A 661 -5.19 -14.24 -13.25
N ILE A 662 -5.32 -13.74 -14.47
CA ILE A 662 -6.01 -14.43 -15.57
C ILE A 662 -5.09 -15.49 -16.18
N ILE A 663 -3.90 -15.04 -16.61
CA ILE A 663 -2.88 -15.84 -17.30
C ILE A 663 -1.53 -15.58 -16.65
N LYS A 664 -0.72 -16.63 -16.52
CA LYS A 664 0.73 -16.56 -16.32
C LYS A 664 1.43 -16.89 -17.63
N LEU A 665 2.33 -16.03 -18.09
CA LEU A 665 3.21 -16.30 -19.23
C LEU A 665 4.67 -16.33 -18.78
N ARG A 666 5.50 -17.15 -19.46
CA ARG A 666 6.94 -17.22 -19.26
C ARG A 666 7.67 -17.06 -20.59
N VAL A 667 8.42 -15.97 -20.73
CA VAL A 667 9.36 -15.73 -21.83
C VAL A 667 10.70 -16.35 -21.45
N ASP A 668 11.24 -17.22 -22.29
CA ASP A 668 12.50 -17.92 -22.04
C ASP A 668 13.72 -17.28 -22.73
N THR A 669 14.93 -17.71 -22.33
CA THR A 669 16.20 -17.20 -22.88
C THR A 669 16.42 -17.55 -24.36
N ASN A 670 15.55 -18.36 -24.98
CA ASN A 670 15.55 -18.64 -26.42
C ASN A 670 14.56 -17.73 -27.17
N ARG A 671 14.11 -16.63 -26.55
CA ARG A 671 13.29 -15.55 -27.15
C ARG A 671 11.87 -16.01 -27.52
N LYS A 672 11.31 -16.95 -26.74
CA LYS A 672 9.98 -17.53 -26.97
C LYS A 672 9.14 -17.55 -25.71
N ILE A 673 7.83 -17.38 -25.88
CA ILE A 673 6.86 -17.72 -24.84
C ILE A 673 6.82 -19.25 -24.76
N LYS A 674 7.36 -19.80 -23.67
CA LYS A 674 7.59 -21.24 -23.50
C LYS A 674 6.47 -21.94 -22.72
N GLU A 675 5.83 -21.19 -21.83
CA GLU A 675 4.73 -21.64 -20.98
C GLU A 675 3.70 -20.51 -20.97
N ILE A 676 2.45 -20.85 -21.20
CA ILE A 676 1.31 -20.00 -20.87
C ILE A 676 0.34 -20.86 -20.07
N THR A 677 0.15 -20.49 -18.81
CA THR A 677 -0.65 -21.21 -17.83
C THR A 677 -1.83 -20.34 -17.46
N VAL A 678 -3.04 -20.75 -17.85
CA VAL A 678 -4.27 -20.10 -17.42
C VAL A 678 -4.50 -20.40 -15.94
N LEU A 679 -4.74 -19.38 -15.12
CA LEU A 679 -4.77 -19.49 -13.66
C LEU A 679 -6.17 -19.42 -13.06
N ASN A 680 -7.10 -18.71 -13.72
CA ASN A 680 -8.49 -18.66 -13.29
C ASN A 680 -9.25 -19.88 -13.87
N ASN A 681 -10.09 -20.53 -13.06
CA ASN A 681 -10.84 -21.74 -13.46
C ASN A 681 -12.02 -21.45 -14.41
N LEU A 682 -12.33 -20.18 -14.69
CA LEU A 682 -13.41 -19.75 -15.59
C LEU A 682 -13.14 -20.04 -17.09
N PHE A 683 -11.98 -20.57 -17.45
CA PHE A 683 -11.55 -20.76 -18.84
C PHE A 683 -11.57 -22.22 -19.30
N ASN A 684 -12.06 -22.44 -20.52
CA ASN A 684 -12.15 -23.77 -21.12
C ASN A 684 -10.76 -24.27 -21.55
N LYS A 685 -10.25 -25.31 -20.88
CA LYS A 685 -8.83 -25.71 -20.84
C LYS A 685 -8.28 -26.39 -22.11
N ASN A 686 -8.95 -26.22 -23.25
CA ASN A 686 -8.82 -27.10 -24.42
C ASN A 686 -8.24 -26.44 -25.68
N ASP A 687 -8.17 -25.10 -25.75
CA ASP A 687 -7.62 -24.39 -26.91
C ASP A 687 -6.12 -24.05 -26.67
N ASN A 688 -5.22 -24.82 -27.27
CA ASN A 688 -3.75 -24.65 -27.12
C ASN A 688 -3.21 -23.37 -27.81
N THR A 689 -4.07 -22.60 -28.49
CA THR A 689 -3.77 -21.26 -28.98
C THR A 689 -4.60 -20.24 -28.22
N ILE A 690 -3.96 -19.42 -27.39
CA ILE A 690 -4.62 -18.39 -26.58
C ILE A 690 -4.88 -17.16 -27.46
N THR A 691 -5.69 -17.37 -28.48
CA THR A 691 -6.21 -16.34 -29.38
C THR A 691 -7.56 -15.82 -28.93
N ASN A 692 -8.30 -16.53 -28.08
CA ASN A 692 -9.60 -16.11 -27.54
C ASN A 692 -9.66 -16.29 -26.02
N ILE A 693 -9.73 -15.18 -25.29
CA ILE A 693 -10.07 -15.12 -23.86
C ILE A 693 -11.57 -14.88 -23.78
N GLU A 694 -12.32 -15.95 -23.53
CA GLU A 694 -13.79 -15.98 -23.42
C GLU A 694 -14.24 -15.36 -22.08
N ILE A 695 -15.29 -14.54 -22.05
CA ILE A 695 -15.83 -13.93 -20.81
C ILE A 695 -16.87 -14.86 -20.15
N PRO A 696 -16.88 -15.03 -18.81
CA PRO A 696 -18.00 -15.64 -18.10
C PRO A 696 -19.31 -14.88 -18.35
N VAL A 697 -20.38 -15.60 -18.67
CA VAL A 697 -21.73 -15.01 -18.83
C VAL A 697 -22.25 -14.60 -17.46
N ILE A 698 -22.74 -13.37 -17.32
CA ILE A 698 -23.53 -12.95 -16.14
C ILE A 698 -24.89 -13.66 -16.23
N PRO A 699 -25.24 -14.59 -15.33
CA PRO A 699 -26.58 -15.17 -15.31
C PRO A 699 -27.60 -14.08 -14.96
N LYS A 700 -28.62 -13.94 -15.81
CA LYS A 700 -29.79 -13.08 -15.55
C LYS A 700 -30.92 -13.92 -15.01
N THR A 701 -31.69 -13.34 -14.09
CA THR A 701 -32.87 -13.96 -13.48
C THR A 701 -34.14 -13.20 -13.83
N LYS A 702 -35.27 -13.73 -13.36
CA LYS A 702 -36.60 -13.11 -13.44
C LYS A 702 -37.36 -13.30 -12.13
N VAL A 703 -38.28 -12.38 -11.85
CA VAL A 703 -39.17 -12.45 -10.69
C VAL A 703 -40.62 -12.30 -11.12
N GLU A 704 -41.50 -13.07 -10.48
CA GLU A 704 -42.94 -12.88 -10.57
C GLU A 704 -43.45 -12.12 -9.33
N ILE A 705 -44.42 -11.22 -9.51
CA ILE A 705 -45.10 -10.55 -8.40
C ILE A 705 -46.59 -10.90 -8.46
N HIS A 706 -47.09 -11.59 -7.44
CA HIS A 706 -48.49 -12.00 -7.31
C HIS A 706 -49.15 -11.24 -6.14
N LYS A 707 -50.40 -10.79 -6.30
CA LYS A 707 -51.21 -10.29 -5.19
C LYS A 707 -52.22 -11.32 -4.68
N ARG A 708 -52.23 -11.52 -3.37
CA ARG A 708 -53.25 -12.24 -2.60
C ARG A 708 -54.07 -11.24 -1.80
N TRP A 709 -55.38 -11.48 -1.73
CA TRP A 709 -56.33 -10.69 -0.95
C TRP A 709 -57.00 -11.60 0.08
N VAL A 710 -56.98 -11.20 1.35
CA VAL A 710 -57.59 -11.95 2.45
C VAL A 710 -58.53 -11.08 3.29
N ASP A 711 -59.55 -11.71 3.86
CA ASP A 711 -60.46 -11.06 4.79
C ASP A 711 -59.79 -10.75 6.14
N SER A 712 -60.55 -10.17 7.06
CA SER A 712 -60.06 -9.76 8.37
C SER A 712 -59.53 -10.88 9.26
N ASP A 713 -59.81 -12.12 8.92
CA ASP A 713 -59.52 -13.31 9.71
C ASP A 713 -58.54 -14.26 8.98
N GLY A 714 -58.22 -13.96 7.71
CA GLY A 714 -57.15 -14.56 6.91
C GLY A 714 -57.62 -15.39 5.71
N ASN A 715 -58.92 -15.51 5.48
CA ASN A 715 -59.47 -16.33 4.40
C ASN A 715 -59.37 -15.61 3.05
N PRO A 716 -59.11 -16.31 1.92
CA PRO A 716 -59.07 -15.68 0.60
C PRO A 716 -60.39 -14.98 0.23
N ILE A 717 -60.32 -13.75 -0.27
CA ILE A 717 -61.51 -13.04 -0.76
C ILE A 717 -61.85 -13.50 -2.19
N ASP A 718 -63.13 -13.73 -2.42
CA ASP A 718 -63.73 -13.95 -3.74
C ASP A 718 -63.36 -12.85 -4.75
N LYS A 719 -62.77 -13.25 -5.88
CA LYS A 719 -62.26 -12.35 -6.93
C LYS A 719 -63.33 -11.43 -7.51
N GLU A 720 -64.58 -11.88 -7.59
CA GLU A 720 -65.68 -11.07 -8.12
C GLU A 720 -65.88 -9.77 -7.32
N LYS A 721 -65.61 -9.81 -6.00
CA LYS A 721 -65.71 -8.66 -5.09
C LYS A 721 -64.53 -7.69 -5.20
N LEU A 722 -63.46 -8.09 -5.90
CA LEU A 722 -62.22 -7.34 -6.04
C LEU A 722 -62.10 -6.61 -7.39
N LYS A 723 -63.12 -6.69 -8.27
CA LYS A 723 -63.10 -6.19 -9.66
C LYS A 723 -62.60 -4.77 -9.88
N ASN A 724 -62.84 -3.87 -8.91
CA ASN A 724 -62.45 -2.46 -9.01
C ASN A 724 -61.14 -2.14 -8.25
N LEU A 725 -60.42 -3.16 -7.73
CA LEU A 725 -59.20 -2.98 -6.97
C LEU A 725 -57.95 -3.16 -7.83
N SER A 726 -57.02 -2.22 -7.71
CA SER A 726 -55.66 -2.33 -8.21
C SER A 726 -54.68 -1.79 -7.18
N ILE A 727 -53.43 -2.24 -7.25
CA ILE A 727 -52.33 -1.73 -6.42
C ILE A 727 -51.16 -1.30 -7.30
N LYS A 728 -50.32 -0.40 -6.78
CA LYS A 728 -49.03 -0.07 -7.38
C LYS A 728 -47.90 -0.48 -6.46
N VAL A 729 -46.89 -1.09 -7.06
CA VAL A 729 -45.71 -1.61 -6.37
C VAL A 729 -44.44 -1.16 -7.07
N ARG A 730 -43.33 -1.12 -6.34
CA ARG A 730 -41.98 -0.84 -6.84
C ARG A 730 -41.13 -2.09 -6.64
N LEU A 731 -40.39 -2.48 -7.68
CA LEU A 731 -39.26 -3.38 -7.52
C LEU A 731 -38.01 -2.52 -7.27
N LYS A 732 -37.27 -2.85 -6.21
CA LYS A 732 -36.01 -2.23 -5.81
C LYS A 732 -34.95 -3.32 -5.64
N ARG A 733 -33.68 -2.93 -5.51
CA ARG A 733 -32.61 -3.83 -5.08
C ARG A 733 -31.63 -3.15 -4.12
N LYS A 734 -30.93 -3.96 -3.35
CA LYS A 734 -29.92 -3.56 -2.36
C LYS A 734 -28.77 -4.57 -2.30
N ILE A 735 -27.61 -4.15 -1.82
CA ILE A 735 -26.48 -5.03 -1.48
C ILE A 735 -26.31 -4.94 0.04
N GLY A 736 -26.55 -6.06 0.73
CA GLY A 736 -26.72 -6.06 2.18
C GLY A 736 -27.84 -5.08 2.60
N ASN A 737 -27.45 -3.98 3.25
CA ASN A 737 -28.36 -2.90 3.68
C ASN A 737 -28.31 -1.64 2.79
N ILE A 738 -27.43 -1.58 1.79
CA ILE A 738 -27.24 -0.39 0.93
C ILE A 738 -28.15 -0.48 -0.29
N VAL A 739 -29.06 0.47 -0.46
CA VAL A 739 -30.04 0.50 -1.56
C VAL A 739 -29.41 1.03 -2.85
N ASP A 740 -29.65 0.35 -3.97
CA ASP A 740 -29.27 0.84 -5.30
C ASP A 740 -30.29 1.87 -5.80
N TYR A 741 -29.94 3.16 -5.68
CA TYR A 741 -30.74 4.30 -6.16
C TYR A 741 -30.60 4.56 -7.68
N GLY A 742 -29.82 3.76 -8.40
CA GLY A 742 -29.77 3.76 -9.87
C GLY A 742 -30.79 2.81 -10.51
N PHE A 743 -31.38 1.88 -9.74
CA PHE A 743 -32.32 0.86 -10.22
C PHE A 743 -33.73 1.44 -10.49
N ASN A 744 -33.84 2.29 -11.50
CA ASN A 744 -35.05 3.06 -11.82
C ASN A 744 -35.96 2.35 -12.86
N LYS A 745 -35.61 1.13 -13.25
CA LYS A 745 -36.21 0.37 -14.37
C LYS A 745 -37.70 0.03 -14.15
N TYR A 746 -38.18 -0.02 -12.90
CA TYR A 746 -39.54 -0.46 -12.54
C TYR A 746 -40.19 0.34 -11.40
N GLU A 747 -40.12 1.68 -11.47
CA GLU A 747 -40.64 2.61 -10.45
C GLU A 747 -42.17 2.58 -10.19
N SER A 748 -42.97 1.95 -11.06
CA SER A 748 -44.43 1.86 -10.90
C SER A 748 -45.01 0.66 -11.67
N ILE A 749 -45.12 -0.49 -11.00
CA ILE A 749 -45.72 -1.72 -11.50
C ILE A 749 -47.21 -1.76 -11.08
N HIS A 750 -48.13 -2.00 -12.03
CA HIS A 750 -49.58 -1.96 -11.77
C HIS A 750 -50.21 -3.36 -11.79
N LEU A 751 -50.75 -3.79 -10.64
CA LEU A 751 -51.40 -5.09 -10.46
C LEU A 751 -52.90 -4.87 -10.30
N LYS A 752 -53.72 -5.52 -11.14
CA LYS A 752 -55.14 -5.20 -11.36
C LYS A 752 -55.94 -6.43 -11.79
N TYR A 753 -57.26 -6.33 -11.85
CA TYR A 753 -58.14 -7.48 -12.11
C TYR A 753 -57.83 -8.21 -13.44
N ASP A 754 -57.55 -7.45 -14.52
CA ASP A 754 -57.35 -8.00 -15.87
C ASP A 754 -56.04 -8.79 -16.03
N ASN A 755 -54.94 -8.38 -15.38
CA ASN A 755 -53.72 -9.19 -15.26
C ASN A 755 -53.78 -10.21 -14.10
N ASN A 756 -54.97 -10.46 -13.53
CA ASN A 756 -55.17 -11.39 -12.40
C ASN A 756 -54.24 -11.05 -11.20
N TRP A 757 -53.89 -9.76 -11.06
CA TRP A 757 -52.87 -9.21 -10.17
C TRP A 757 -51.54 -10.00 -10.19
N LYS A 758 -51.07 -10.36 -11.39
CA LYS A 758 -49.77 -10.96 -11.63
C LYS A 758 -48.99 -10.20 -12.70
N ILE A 759 -47.66 -10.22 -12.58
CA ILE A 759 -46.72 -9.78 -13.61
C ILE A 759 -45.41 -10.57 -13.46
N GLU A 760 -44.70 -10.74 -14.57
CA GLU A 760 -43.31 -11.23 -14.62
C GLU A 760 -42.38 -10.07 -14.98
N ILE A 761 -41.19 -10.04 -14.38
CA ILE A 761 -40.12 -9.08 -14.65
C ILE A 761 -38.84 -9.86 -14.90
N SER A 762 -38.35 -9.83 -16.14
CA SER A 762 -37.14 -10.51 -16.60
C SER A 762 -35.97 -9.55 -16.83
N GLU A 763 -34.83 -10.08 -17.27
CA GLU A 763 -33.59 -9.33 -17.49
C GLU A 763 -33.13 -8.59 -16.23
N LEU A 764 -33.05 -9.31 -15.10
CA LEU A 764 -32.54 -8.80 -13.82
C LEU A 764 -31.14 -9.38 -13.54
N GLU A 765 -30.21 -8.52 -13.13
CA GLU A 765 -28.84 -8.93 -12.78
C GLU A 765 -28.80 -9.63 -11.42
N ILE A 766 -28.13 -10.78 -11.31
CA ILE A 766 -28.00 -11.52 -10.04
C ILE A 766 -26.90 -10.90 -9.16
N TYR A 767 -25.78 -10.49 -9.76
CA TYR A 767 -24.61 -9.93 -9.07
C TYR A 767 -24.29 -8.51 -9.56
N ASN A 768 -23.64 -7.71 -8.72
CA ASN A 768 -23.04 -6.43 -9.11
C ASN A 768 -21.65 -6.62 -9.76
N GLU A 769 -21.03 -5.52 -10.20
CA GLU A 769 -19.68 -5.52 -10.79
C GLU A 769 -18.61 -6.13 -9.86
N SER A 770 -18.78 -6.02 -8.55
CA SER A 770 -17.93 -6.59 -7.49
C SER A 770 -18.25 -8.04 -7.13
N GLY A 771 -19.12 -8.73 -7.89
CA GLY A 771 -19.52 -10.12 -7.64
C GLY A 771 -20.44 -10.33 -6.42
N SER A 772 -20.94 -9.27 -5.78
CA SER A 772 -21.88 -9.36 -4.66
C SER A 772 -23.31 -9.52 -5.14
N ALA A 773 -24.06 -10.46 -4.53
CA ALA A 773 -25.44 -10.75 -4.92
C ALA A 773 -26.43 -9.63 -4.56
N TYR A 774 -27.29 -9.26 -5.50
CA TYR A 774 -28.38 -8.32 -5.26
C TYR A 774 -29.50 -8.96 -4.45
N THR A 775 -29.96 -8.27 -3.41
CA THR A 775 -31.26 -8.56 -2.77
C THR A 775 -32.33 -7.73 -3.46
N TYR A 776 -33.20 -8.36 -4.24
CA TYR A 776 -34.39 -7.71 -4.80
C TYR A 776 -35.49 -7.65 -3.74
N TYR A 777 -36.22 -6.54 -3.71
CA TYR A 777 -37.34 -6.38 -2.80
C TYR A 777 -38.44 -5.49 -3.36
N ILE A 778 -39.66 -5.62 -2.81
CA ILE A 778 -40.84 -4.91 -3.30
C ILE A 778 -41.52 -4.07 -2.23
N GLU A 779 -41.91 -2.86 -2.62
CA GLU A 779 -42.70 -1.91 -1.82
C GLU A 779 -44.07 -1.67 -2.47
N GLU A 780 -45.16 -1.92 -1.74
CA GLU A 780 -46.51 -1.52 -2.12
C GLU A 780 -46.81 -0.14 -1.53
N TYR A 781 -47.20 0.82 -2.38
CA TYR A 781 -47.37 2.23 -1.98
C TYR A 781 -48.74 2.82 -2.36
N ASP A 782 -49.60 2.03 -2.99
CA ASP A 782 -50.97 2.40 -3.38
C ASP A 782 -51.92 1.29 -2.90
N ILE A 783 -52.19 1.30 -1.59
CA ILE A 783 -52.99 0.31 -0.86
C ILE A 783 -54.46 0.78 -0.80
N PRO A 784 -55.44 0.04 -1.35
CA PRO A 784 -56.83 0.46 -1.37
C PRO A 784 -57.45 0.68 0.02
N LEU A 785 -58.35 1.67 0.09
CA LEU A 785 -59.08 2.00 1.30
C LEU A 785 -59.85 0.78 1.83
N GLY A 786 -59.67 0.49 3.12
CA GLY A 786 -60.23 -0.71 3.76
C GLY A 786 -59.26 -1.90 3.87
N PHE A 787 -58.05 -1.81 3.31
CA PHE A 787 -57.02 -2.86 3.43
C PHE A 787 -55.77 -2.40 4.20
N THR A 788 -54.97 -3.36 4.65
CA THR A 788 -53.59 -3.20 5.14
C THR A 788 -52.70 -4.23 4.48
N GLU A 789 -51.46 -3.86 4.19
CA GLU A 789 -50.42 -4.79 3.72
C GLU A 789 -50.00 -5.70 4.88
N ASP A 790 -49.92 -7.01 4.64
CA ASP A 790 -49.84 -8.07 5.67
C ASP A 790 -48.90 -9.22 5.22
N SER A 791 -47.90 -8.93 4.37
CA SER A 791 -46.94 -9.93 3.86
C SER A 791 -45.72 -10.06 4.77
N SER A 792 -45.27 -11.29 5.00
CA SER A 792 -43.96 -11.56 5.60
C SER A 792 -42.81 -11.06 4.72
N ASN A 793 -41.67 -10.75 5.33
CA ASN A 793 -40.47 -10.31 4.60
C ASN A 793 -40.01 -11.35 3.57
N SER A 794 -40.15 -12.65 3.86
CA SER A 794 -39.89 -13.77 2.95
C SER A 794 -40.67 -13.70 1.63
N ASN A 795 -41.77 -12.95 1.59
CA ASN A 795 -42.62 -12.82 0.41
C ASN A 795 -42.39 -11.49 -0.33
N LYS A 796 -41.49 -10.64 0.19
CA LYS A 796 -41.21 -9.28 -0.29
C LYS A 796 -39.72 -8.98 -0.51
N GLU A 797 -38.80 -9.78 0.03
CA GLU A 797 -37.36 -9.69 -0.19
C GLU A 797 -36.79 -11.05 -0.59
N TRP A 798 -35.83 -11.05 -1.53
CA TRP A 798 -35.17 -12.25 -2.04
C TRP A 798 -33.72 -11.93 -2.42
N VAL A 799 -32.78 -12.79 -2.01
CA VAL A 799 -31.39 -12.72 -2.45
C VAL A 799 -31.28 -13.46 -3.77
N ALA A 800 -30.92 -12.73 -4.83
CA ALA A 800 -30.79 -13.31 -6.17
C ALA A 800 -29.73 -14.43 -6.17
N ASN A 801 -30.04 -15.52 -6.84
CA ASN A 801 -29.18 -16.70 -6.94
C ASN A 801 -29.39 -17.42 -8.27
N GLU A 802 -28.42 -18.25 -8.64
CA GLU A 802 -28.37 -18.99 -9.91
C GLU A 802 -29.21 -20.29 -9.93
N TYR A 803 -29.84 -20.67 -8.81
CA TYR A 803 -30.51 -21.97 -8.65
C TYR A 803 -32.03 -21.93 -8.87
N GLU A 804 -32.62 -20.73 -9.02
CA GLU A 804 -34.07 -20.54 -9.15
C GLU A 804 -34.43 -19.89 -10.50
N ASP A 805 -35.10 -20.65 -11.38
CA ASP A 805 -35.59 -20.19 -12.70
C ASP A 805 -36.54 -18.97 -12.62
N ALA A 806 -37.18 -18.78 -11.46
CA ALA A 806 -37.98 -17.62 -11.09
C ALA A 806 -38.20 -17.56 -9.57
N PHE A 807 -38.09 -16.37 -8.97
CA PHE A 807 -38.62 -16.14 -7.63
C PHE A 807 -40.01 -15.49 -7.66
N ALA A 808 -40.94 -15.94 -6.82
CA ALA A 808 -42.34 -15.49 -6.81
C ALA A 808 -42.68 -14.68 -5.54
N PHE A 809 -42.54 -13.36 -5.60
CA PHE A 809 -43.01 -12.46 -4.55
C PHE A 809 -44.54 -12.56 -4.40
N THR A 810 -45.03 -12.72 -3.16
CA THR A 810 -46.46 -12.89 -2.87
C THR A 810 -46.93 -11.85 -1.87
N LEU A 811 -47.37 -10.70 -2.39
CA LEU A 811 -47.98 -9.66 -1.57
C LEU A 811 -49.33 -10.12 -1.01
N VAL A 812 -49.64 -9.73 0.22
CA VAL A 812 -50.90 -10.02 0.90
C VAL A 812 -51.53 -8.69 1.34
N ASN A 813 -52.76 -8.40 0.92
CA ASN A 813 -53.57 -7.35 1.54
C ASN A 813 -54.68 -7.98 2.36
N LYS A 814 -54.78 -7.57 3.62
CA LYS A 814 -55.78 -8.00 4.59
C LYS A 814 -56.85 -6.94 4.76
N ALA A 815 -58.12 -7.35 4.70
CA ALA A 815 -59.23 -6.44 4.96
C ALA A 815 -59.20 -6.00 6.43
N ARG A 816 -59.31 -4.69 6.66
CA ARG A 816 -59.42 -4.12 8.02
C ARG A 816 -60.73 -4.62 8.64
N LYS A 817 -60.70 -5.01 9.92
CA LYS A 817 -61.93 -5.29 10.66
C LYS A 817 -62.81 -4.04 10.63
N PRO A 818 -64.12 -4.16 10.32
CA PRO A 818 -65.02 -3.02 10.32
C PRO A 818 -65.11 -2.48 11.75
N VAL A 819 -64.47 -1.33 11.98
CA VAL A 819 -64.64 -0.56 13.21
C VAL A 819 -66.00 0.10 13.14
N TYR A 820 -67.04 -0.66 13.50
CA TYR A 820 -68.35 -0.08 13.79
C TYR A 820 -68.19 0.99 14.86
N PRO A 821 -68.76 2.19 14.70
CA PRO A 821 -68.80 3.16 15.78
C PRO A 821 -69.52 2.52 16.97
N ASN A 822 -69.04 2.74 18.20
CA ASN A 822 -69.74 2.30 19.40
C ASN A 822 -71.18 2.84 19.37
N THR A 823 -72.16 1.95 19.19
CA THR A 823 -73.60 2.28 19.10
C THR A 823 -74.18 2.56 20.50
N GLY A 824 -73.57 3.53 21.18
CA GLY A 824 -73.80 3.92 22.56
C GLY A 824 -73.14 5.27 22.91
N GLY A 825 -72.84 6.11 21.91
CA GLY A 825 -72.18 7.41 22.09
C GLY A 825 -73.08 8.61 21.75
N ILE A 826 -73.41 9.41 22.78
CA ILE A 826 -73.98 10.77 22.75
C ILE A 826 -75.29 10.99 21.96
N GLY A 827 -75.38 10.68 20.67
CA GLY A 827 -76.58 10.95 19.84
C GLY A 827 -77.85 10.27 20.38
N ALA A 828 -77.73 9.06 20.95
CA ALA A 828 -78.83 8.36 21.61
C ALA A 828 -79.27 9.06 22.91
N MET A 829 -78.34 9.66 23.67
CA MET A 829 -78.68 10.42 24.89
C MET A 829 -79.53 11.65 24.56
N SER A 830 -79.28 12.33 23.44
CA SER A 830 -80.11 13.44 22.97
C SER A 830 -81.57 13.01 22.72
N VAL A 831 -81.77 11.89 22.02
CA VAL A 831 -83.10 11.37 21.70
C VAL A 831 -83.82 10.87 22.97
N ILE A 832 -83.11 10.20 23.87
CA ILE A 832 -83.67 9.74 25.16
C ILE A 832 -84.03 10.93 26.05
N ALA A 833 -83.19 11.96 26.15
CA ALA A 833 -83.48 13.17 26.94
C ALA A 833 -84.67 13.96 26.36
N ILE A 834 -84.76 14.11 25.04
CA ILE A 834 -85.92 14.72 24.38
C ILE A 834 -87.19 13.88 24.61
N GLY A 835 -87.10 12.55 24.52
CA GLY A 835 -88.21 11.64 24.84
C GLY A 835 -88.69 11.76 26.29
N MET A 836 -87.76 11.82 27.25
CA MET A 836 -88.07 12.06 28.67
C MET A 836 -88.68 13.43 28.90
N LEU A 837 -88.18 14.49 28.25
CA LEU A 837 -88.76 15.83 28.34
C LEU A 837 -90.17 15.88 27.75
N ILE A 838 -90.43 15.23 26.62
CA ILE A 838 -91.78 15.13 26.04
C ILE A 838 -92.72 14.32 26.96
N ALA A 839 -92.24 13.22 27.56
CA ALA A 839 -93.02 12.44 28.52
C ALA A 839 -93.35 13.23 29.81
N LEU A 840 -92.38 13.98 30.35
CA LEU A 840 -92.57 14.86 31.51
C LEU A 840 -93.47 16.06 31.19
N MET A 841 -93.37 16.63 29.99
CA MET A 841 -94.29 17.67 29.49
C MET A 841 -95.71 17.12 29.36
N GLY A 842 -95.86 15.88 28.87
CA GLY A 842 -97.14 15.17 28.82
C GLY A 842 -97.73 14.89 30.20
N MET A 843 -96.91 14.47 31.16
CA MET A 843 -97.33 14.32 32.57
C MET A 843 -97.73 15.67 33.19
N TYR A 844 -96.96 16.73 32.93
CA TYR A 844 -97.26 18.08 33.42
C TYR A 844 -98.60 18.61 32.86
N ILE A 845 -98.84 18.48 31.56
CA ILE A 845 -100.10 18.84 30.91
C ILE A 845 -101.28 18.03 31.49
N LYS A 846 -101.07 16.72 31.74
CA LYS A 846 -102.09 15.82 32.30
C LYS A 846 -102.37 16.09 33.80
N LEU A 847 -101.37 16.52 34.56
CA LEU A 847 -101.54 16.99 35.95
C LEU A 847 -102.23 18.36 36.01
N ARG A 848 -101.91 19.26 35.07
CA ARG A 848 -102.55 20.58 34.90
C ARG A 848 -103.93 20.54 34.21
N THR A 849 -104.49 19.34 34.06
CA THR A 849 -105.90 19.08 33.72
C THR A 849 -106.61 18.22 34.78
N TYR A 850 -105.96 18.05 35.95
CA TYR A 850 -106.51 17.39 37.15
C TYR A 850 -106.44 18.29 38.40
N TYR A 851 -106.13 19.57 38.20
CA TYR A 851 -106.12 20.70 39.14
C TYR A 851 -106.59 21.96 38.41
#